data_AF-H6C0U7-F1
#
_entry.id   AF-H6C0U7-F1
#
_cell.length_a   1.000
_cell.length_b   1.000
_cell.length_c   1.000
_cell.angle_alpha   90.00
_cell.angle_beta   90.00
_cell.angle_gamma   90.00
#
_symmetry.space_group_name_H-M   'P 1'
#
loop_
_entity.id
_entity.type
_entity.pdbx_description
1 polymer ?
#
loop_
_entity_poly.entity_id
_entity_poly.type
_entity_poly.pdbx_seq_one_letter_code
_entity_poly.pdbx_strand_id
1 'polypeptide(L)'
;MCAFKPDWGKRTGGASGPGTPKSNLTPTAPSFTPGKQPQPTPASLSKSFEKLSLSSGGHLLANYFEIKVGTVSELWRYTLSFRKLRKGGDAATPTKGKGKEQPAPNPAEDRDDDDPGVGRAKKRRIVWLVMNALQQFTKIPMATDYGTEVITTGEIHFRNNSPTLHIRYYDEYQAGPHPDCDVFDVTLSEPIKLSIGELFKFLSTDNSAVTAENYHRKEETIKALNTVFSYRPYRRCFSSRANQGTMQDAKLTTVNGQRFYGVALRPGNRVETETGDAIVEKNLASGLQVIPGFARSVRAVLAQQGRLYLNINTSTQVFYELGTSKSLQQLINAWKKGNYENLPWYDVRHPLAGFLRGLRVRTTYLGPDKDFIARVSNIATPRTPNQEPFPGNCQMLPARLQGIQSVSNYFRENHQDISGRVSNDIVVVLGDGDFRKTIPAGCLEVIPGQMNRNIAEKPRAGIRGPVENKSLIIQKGKEVFLGPGNKEPGASEFGLGLEQNLVRVPVFKLKQPTVRYGVQASQSGSQSDQVDSQSLRYGSWNLVRKSFFKPAKGFRWTYAELCLEGGTPATQNVRDTFKGSFGDQLGSLGIKNSEFVRHPQRPTHIYRLPCTRLPAPHEHNAIKQLGDGIRTVLRDLKENCRVHLAVLLLPRKDVELYSAIKQIGDQEVGLSTVCHVLSRVGYGPTATFGPKTTPDFLGNLAMKANLKLDVSAVNQALDSNDKGPILTPTTMIIGIDVTHPGLGAMKGAPSVAAVVGSVDPEFSQWPASLKENVVSQATVDDKDRKKKDKESNERVVNLHTLVYERILDYYTRNKKLPDKIIVYRDGLSEGQFEMCKTQEFPSIQEGVRRLLTQLNQPQTKPPPIILICAVKRHNTRLFPETDKENDDLFIGRGGKSGGGGQGGGQYRGRGDSRGSGRGRGRGNSSNRGRFGEDGYSSGGDRGGRGRGRGGGGGGGGPGPSSGPPYNHNPLPGTLVNSHITYGEGQDFFLISQKAIQGTARPTHYVILHNGTTFGRDQIAQMTHNLCYLFGRATRSVGVCPAAYYADLAADRARCYMRRIYSPGSTNQRFDAAMANVNLKLHPDLEKTMFYL
;
A
#
# COMPACT_ATOMS: atom_id res chain seq x y z
N MET A 1 16.89 34.59 9.83
CA MET A 1 17.93 35.40 9.16
C MET A 1 19.17 35.44 10.05
N CYS A 2 20.36 35.54 9.48
CA CYS A 2 21.56 36.11 10.10
C CYS A 2 22.49 36.48 8.96
N ALA A 3 22.73 37.77 8.74
CA ALA A 3 23.68 38.26 7.75
C ALA A 3 24.93 38.73 8.47
N PHE A 4 26.09 38.29 8.01
CA PHE A 4 27.38 38.86 8.39
C PHE A 4 28.20 39.06 7.12
N LYS A 5 28.56 40.32 6.83
CA LYS A 5 29.59 40.65 5.85
C LYS A 5 30.95 40.55 6.55
N PRO A 6 31.96 39.90 5.95
CA PRO A 6 33.35 40.18 6.27
C PRO A 6 33.80 41.43 5.49
N ASP A 7 34.52 42.30 6.19
CA ASP A 7 35.43 43.30 5.64
C ASP A 7 36.53 43.53 6.72
N TRP A 8 37.46 44.47 6.52
CA TRP A 8 38.74 44.60 7.25
C TRP A 8 39.72 43.43 6.92
N GLY A 9 41.03 43.62 6.81
CA GLY A 9 41.87 44.83 6.91
C GLY A 9 43.26 44.58 6.29
N LYS A 10 44.12 45.60 6.18
CA LYS A 10 45.40 45.54 5.43
C LYS A 10 46.59 44.96 6.21
N ARG A 11 47.62 44.53 5.45
CA ARG A 11 48.89 43.92 5.88
C ARG A 11 49.82 44.84 6.69
N THR A 12 50.58 44.26 7.63
CA THR A 12 52.05 44.37 7.91
C THR A 12 52.40 43.38 9.05
N GLY A 13 53.62 42.89 9.29
CA GLY A 13 54.89 42.90 8.51
C GLY A 13 56.11 42.44 9.36
N GLY A 14 56.91 41.46 8.87
CA GLY A 14 58.10 40.89 9.57
C GLY A 14 57.76 39.92 10.73
N ALA A 15 58.62 39.03 11.24
CA ALA A 15 59.93 38.43 10.83
C ALA A 15 60.13 37.14 11.71
N SER A 16 61.13 36.24 11.62
CA SER A 16 62.37 36.09 10.82
C SER A 16 62.72 34.57 10.62
N GLY A 17 64.00 34.16 10.69
CA GLY A 17 64.51 32.77 10.80
C GLY A 17 65.78 32.75 11.68
N PRO A 18 66.72 31.77 11.62
CA PRO A 18 66.81 30.58 10.74
C PRO A 18 67.20 29.26 11.50
N GLY A 19 67.54 28.18 10.79
CA GLY A 19 68.43 27.11 11.33
C GLY A 19 68.06 25.63 11.05
N THR A 20 68.76 25.00 10.12
CA THR A 20 68.96 23.52 9.97
C THR A 20 70.49 23.27 9.99
N PRO A 21 71.07 22.05 10.23
CA PRO A 21 70.92 20.89 9.33
C PRO A 21 71.25 19.46 9.90
N LYS A 22 71.17 18.42 9.02
CA LYS A 22 71.85 17.08 9.07
C LYS A 22 71.45 16.13 10.24
N SER A 23 71.56 14.80 10.18
CA SER A 23 71.67 13.75 9.10
C SER A 23 71.48 12.35 9.79
N ASN A 24 71.55 11.14 9.19
CA ASN A 24 71.93 10.68 7.85
C ASN A 24 71.38 9.24 7.54
N LEU A 25 71.60 8.77 6.29
CA LEU A 25 71.75 7.37 5.82
C LEU A 25 70.65 6.29 6.00
N THR A 26 70.18 5.80 4.84
CA THR A 26 69.66 4.46 4.50
C THR A 26 70.69 3.33 4.73
N PRO A 27 70.34 2.01 4.82
CA PRO A 27 69.90 1.25 3.62
C PRO A 27 68.97 0.01 3.82
N THR A 28 68.48 -0.49 2.67
CA THR A 28 68.10 -1.89 2.30
C THR A 28 67.48 -2.87 3.31
N ALA A 29 66.35 -3.49 2.91
CA ALA A 29 65.71 -4.60 3.61
C ALA A 29 66.28 -5.99 3.24
N PRO A 30 66.17 -6.99 4.14
CA PRO A 30 66.08 -8.41 3.82
C PRO A 30 64.64 -8.94 3.95
N SER A 31 64.35 -10.05 3.28
CA SER A 31 63.07 -10.77 3.34
C SER A 31 62.94 -11.65 4.59
N PHE A 32 61.72 -11.78 5.13
CA PHE A 32 61.37 -12.85 6.07
C PHE A 32 59.95 -13.37 5.82
N THR A 33 59.77 -14.69 5.99
CA THR A 33 58.52 -15.43 5.75
C THR A 33 57.54 -15.34 6.93
N PRO A 34 56.22 -15.59 6.72
CA PRO A 34 55.19 -15.30 7.72
C PRO A 34 55.21 -16.26 8.91
N GLY A 35 55.77 -15.81 10.04
CA GLY A 35 55.63 -16.49 11.32
C GLY A 35 54.18 -16.44 11.83
N LYS A 36 53.60 -17.60 12.14
CA LYS A 36 52.31 -17.69 12.84
C LYS A 36 52.45 -17.15 14.27
N GLN A 37 51.89 -15.98 14.56
CA GLN A 37 51.64 -15.56 15.94
C GLN A 37 50.16 -15.78 16.34
N PRO A 38 49.85 -15.93 17.64
CA PRO A 38 48.53 -16.39 18.08
C PRO A 38 47.44 -15.34 17.88
N GLN A 39 46.19 -15.78 17.71
CA GLN A 39 45.06 -14.88 17.91
C GLN A 39 45.04 -14.42 19.38
N PRO A 40 44.79 -13.13 19.67
CA PRO A 40 44.64 -12.67 21.04
C PRO A 40 43.38 -13.28 21.65
N THR A 41 43.56 -14.15 22.66
CA THR A 41 42.46 -14.75 23.42
C THR A 41 41.59 -13.67 24.07
N PRO A 42 40.26 -13.69 23.92
CA PRO A 42 39.40 -12.68 24.53
C PRO A 42 39.49 -12.69 26.06
N ALA A 43 39.91 -11.57 26.65
CA ALA A 43 39.83 -11.37 28.10
C ALA A 43 38.37 -11.44 28.58
N SER A 44 38.16 -11.86 29.83
CA SER A 44 36.90 -12.44 30.30
C SER A 44 35.73 -11.45 30.35
N LEU A 45 34.83 -11.53 29.34
CA LEU A 45 33.41 -11.21 29.48
C LEU A 45 32.55 -12.48 29.63
N SER A 46 33.06 -13.44 30.39
CA SER A 46 32.43 -14.74 30.67
C SER A 46 31.32 -14.66 31.72
N LYS A 47 30.34 -13.78 31.51
CA LYS A 47 28.95 -14.17 31.80
C LYS A 47 28.40 -14.77 30.51
N SER A 48 28.33 -16.10 30.47
CA SER A 48 27.64 -16.84 29.41
C SER A 48 26.16 -16.46 29.45
N PHE A 49 25.79 -15.43 28.69
CA PHE A 49 24.40 -15.02 28.54
C PHE A 49 23.59 -16.22 28.04
N GLU A 50 22.56 -16.59 28.79
CA GLU A 50 21.64 -17.63 28.37
C GLU A 50 21.07 -17.26 27.00
N LYS A 51 21.25 -18.15 26.02
CA LYS A 51 20.50 -18.06 24.76
C LYS A 51 19.02 -18.10 25.14
N LEU A 52 18.24 -17.17 24.61
CA LEU A 52 16.79 -17.12 24.85
C LEU A 52 16.13 -18.35 24.20
N SER A 53 16.14 -19.47 24.92
CA SER A 53 15.66 -20.77 24.44
C SER A 53 14.13 -20.80 24.51
N LEU A 54 13.50 -20.20 23.50
CA LEU A 54 12.05 -20.25 23.36
C LEU A 54 11.62 -21.70 23.07
N SER A 55 10.95 -22.33 24.04
CA SER A 55 10.21 -23.57 23.79
C SER A 55 9.02 -23.30 22.87
N SER A 56 8.76 -24.18 21.90
CA SER A 56 7.54 -24.10 21.08
C SER A 56 6.32 -24.31 21.99
N GLY A 57 5.42 -23.33 22.02
CA GLY A 57 4.22 -23.40 22.87
C GLY A 57 3.04 -24.08 22.19
N GLY A 58 3.12 -24.32 20.87
CA GLY A 58 2.01 -24.80 20.06
C GLY A 58 2.34 -24.72 18.56
N HIS A 59 1.31 -24.87 17.74
CA HIS A 59 1.41 -24.76 16.28
C HIS A 59 0.26 -23.94 15.71
N LEU A 60 0.45 -23.36 14.53
CA LEU A 60 -0.60 -22.73 13.71
C LEU A 60 -0.51 -23.24 12.28
N LEU A 61 -1.56 -23.00 11.48
CA LEU A 61 -1.54 -23.28 10.05
C LEU A 61 -1.10 -22.02 9.29
N ALA A 62 -0.02 -22.12 8.51
CA ALA A 62 0.36 -21.10 7.53
C ALA A 62 -0.43 -21.28 6.22
N ASN A 63 -0.68 -20.21 5.48
CA ASN A 63 -1.42 -20.24 4.20
C ASN A 63 -0.62 -20.83 3.00
N TYR A 64 0.20 -21.84 3.29
CA TYR A 64 1.17 -22.47 2.39
C TYR A 64 0.73 -23.91 2.14
N PHE A 65 0.97 -24.42 0.94
CA PHE A 65 0.87 -25.85 0.61
C PHE A 65 2.23 -26.34 0.13
N GLU A 66 2.68 -27.51 0.60
CA GLU A 66 3.96 -28.10 0.18
C GLU A 66 3.87 -28.62 -1.25
N ILE A 67 4.87 -28.30 -2.07
CA ILE A 67 4.92 -28.66 -3.50
C ILE A 67 5.52 -30.05 -3.61
N LYS A 68 4.72 -31.01 -4.09
CA LYS A 68 5.22 -32.33 -4.46
C LYS A 68 5.85 -32.24 -5.84
N VAL A 69 7.08 -32.71 -5.99
CA VAL A 69 7.74 -32.86 -7.29
C VAL A 69 7.77 -34.34 -7.65
N GLY A 70 7.23 -34.69 -8.82
CA GLY A 70 7.29 -36.03 -9.39
C GLY A 70 8.59 -36.29 -10.13
N THR A 71 8.51 -36.94 -11.29
CA THR A 71 9.68 -37.37 -12.08
C THR A 71 10.40 -36.23 -12.82
N VAL A 72 9.82 -35.02 -12.89
CA VAL A 72 10.42 -33.86 -13.58
C VAL A 72 11.45 -33.19 -12.68
N SER A 73 12.73 -33.46 -12.93
CA SER A 73 13.87 -32.85 -12.24
C SER A 73 14.36 -31.54 -12.89
N GLU A 74 13.96 -31.25 -14.13
CA GLU A 74 14.50 -30.17 -14.96
C GLU A 74 13.40 -29.44 -15.75
N LEU A 75 13.58 -28.13 -15.94
CA LEU A 75 12.73 -27.26 -16.76
C LEU A 75 13.56 -26.54 -17.81
N TRP A 76 12.94 -26.24 -18.96
CA TRP A 76 13.58 -25.56 -20.08
C TRP A 76 12.86 -24.23 -20.32
N ARG A 77 13.56 -23.09 -20.19
CA ARG A 77 13.00 -21.74 -20.38
C ARG A 77 13.41 -21.14 -21.71
N TYR A 78 12.42 -20.79 -22.52
CA TYR A 78 12.55 -20.00 -23.75
C TYR A 78 12.07 -18.57 -23.52
N THR A 79 12.78 -17.59 -24.07
CA THR A 79 12.33 -16.19 -24.14
C THR A 79 11.72 -15.92 -25.52
N LEU A 80 10.62 -15.18 -25.57
CA LEU A 80 9.94 -14.80 -26.82
C LEU A 80 10.32 -13.38 -27.24
N SER A 81 10.87 -13.24 -28.44
CA SER A 81 10.98 -11.95 -29.14
C SER A 81 9.84 -11.81 -30.17
N PHE A 82 9.44 -10.58 -30.48
CA PHE A 82 8.30 -10.27 -31.34
C PHE A 82 8.69 -9.26 -32.42
N ARG A 83 8.42 -9.56 -33.69
CA ARG A 83 8.66 -8.66 -34.82
C ARG A 83 7.40 -8.57 -35.68
N LYS A 84 6.81 -7.37 -35.78
CA LYS A 84 5.70 -7.13 -36.70
C LYS A 84 6.21 -7.07 -38.14
N LEU A 85 5.63 -7.85 -39.04
CA LEU A 85 5.88 -7.73 -40.47
C LEU A 85 5.15 -6.51 -41.05
N ARG A 86 5.80 -5.82 -42.01
CA ARG A 86 5.16 -4.77 -42.81
C ARG A 86 4.30 -5.41 -43.89
N LYS A 87 3.18 -4.76 -44.24
CA LYS A 87 2.38 -5.14 -45.41
C LYS A 87 3.08 -4.67 -46.68
N GLY A 88 3.26 -5.58 -47.63
CA GLY A 88 4.15 -5.39 -48.77
C GLY A 88 5.60 -5.61 -48.35
N GLY A 89 6.22 -6.66 -48.89
CA GLY A 89 7.65 -6.85 -48.78
C GLY A 89 8.34 -6.11 -49.91
N ASP A 90 9.05 -5.03 -49.59
CA ASP A 90 10.22 -4.57 -50.34
C ASP A 90 11.03 -3.54 -49.54
N ALA A 91 12.34 -3.51 -49.76
CA ALA A 91 13.28 -2.63 -49.05
C ALA A 91 13.45 -1.27 -49.75
N ALA A 92 12.33 -0.56 -49.98
CA ALA A 92 12.34 0.74 -50.65
C ALA A 92 12.75 1.90 -49.72
N THR A 93 13.60 2.79 -50.22
CA THR A 93 14.01 4.06 -49.59
C THR A 93 12.84 5.05 -49.46
N PRO A 94 12.88 6.00 -48.50
CA PRO A 94 11.70 6.78 -48.11
C PRO A 94 11.39 7.94 -49.08
N THR A 95 10.73 7.65 -50.21
CA THR A 95 10.13 8.66 -51.09
C THR A 95 8.70 9.03 -50.63
N LYS A 96 8.34 10.31 -50.73
CA LYS A 96 7.04 10.84 -50.25
C LYS A 96 5.92 10.59 -51.28
N GLY A 97 5.30 9.40 -51.25
CA GLY A 97 4.12 9.05 -52.07
C GLY A 97 2.79 9.11 -51.31
N LYS A 98 1.71 9.55 -51.96
CA LYS A 98 0.34 9.53 -51.43
C LYS A 98 -0.38 8.22 -51.79
N GLY A 99 -1.22 7.71 -50.87
CA GLY A 99 -2.46 7.01 -51.24
C GLY A 99 -2.47 5.48 -51.27
N LYS A 100 -2.72 4.86 -50.10
CA LYS A 100 -3.66 3.74 -49.90
C LYS A 100 -3.92 3.57 -48.39
N GLU A 101 -5.15 3.27 -47.99
CA GLU A 101 -5.51 3.16 -46.56
C GLU A 101 -4.89 1.90 -45.94
N GLN A 102 -4.09 2.06 -44.87
CA GLN A 102 -3.77 0.95 -43.97
C GLN A 102 -4.92 0.79 -42.95
N PRO A 103 -5.35 -0.45 -42.62
CA PRO A 103 -6.30 -0.65 -41.53
C PRO A 103 -5.69 -0.16 -40.21
N ALA A 104 -6.47 0.61 -39.45
CA ALA A 104 -5.95 1.38 -38.32
C ALA A 104 -5.38 0.50 -37.19
N PRO A 105 -4.30 0.94 -36.51
CA PRO A 105 -3.81 0.27 -35.31
C PRO A 105 -4.88 0.28 -34.21
N ASN A 106 -4.93 -0.79 -33.40
CA ASN A 106 -6.02 -1.00 -32.45
C ASN A 106 -5.88 -0.07 -31.22
N PRO A 107 -6.83 0.84 -30.96
CA PRO A 107 -6.75 1.78 -29.83
C PRO A 107 -7.01 1.14 -28.45
N ALA A 108 -7.14 -0.18 -28.36
CA ALA A 108 -7.14 -0.93 -27.11
C ALA A 108 -5.74 -1.24 -26.55
N GLU A 109 -4.66 -0.82 -27.23
CA GLU A 109 -3.28 -1.01 -26.79
C GLU A 109 -2.94 -0.15 -25.55
N ASP A 110 -2.60 -0.79 -24.43
CA ASP A 110 -1.74 -0.13 -23.43
C ASP A 110 -0.38 0.07 -24.10
N ARG A 111 0.10 1.32 -24.18
CA ARG A 111 1.49 1.59 -24.57
C ARG A 111 2.39 1.18 -23.41
N ASP A 112 2.97 -0.01 -23.51
CA ASP A 112 4.17 -0.32 -22.73
C ASP A 112 5.32 0.49 -23.36
N ASP A 113 5.96 1.38 -22.59
CA ASP A 113 7.16 2.16 -23.01
C ASP A 113 8.40 1.26 -23.27
N ASP A 114 8.21 -0.06 -23.37
CA ASP A 114 9.22 -1.13 -23.41
C ASP A 114 9.22 -1.94 -24.72
N ASP A 115 8.25 -1.74 -25.62
CA ASP A 115 8.26 -2.43 -26.92
C ASP A 115 7.52 -1.64 -28.02
N PRO A 116 8.24 -1.10 -29.03
CA PRO A 116 7.67 -0.16 -30.00
C PRO A 116 6.82 -0.85 -31.07
N GLY A 117 5.65 -1.38 -30.71
CA GLY A 117 4.64 -1.81 -31.68
C GLY A 117 3.53 -2.76 -31.21
N VAL A 118 3.55 -3.29 -29.98
CA VAL A 118 2.55 -4.28 -29.52
C VAL A 118 2.14 -4.09 -28.06
N GLY A 119 0.99 -3.44 -27.83
CA GLY A 119 0.45 -3.25 -26.48
C GLY A 119 0.06 -4.54 -25.76
N ARG A 120 0.18 -4.54 -24.42
CA ARG A 120 0.15 -5.72 -23.54
C ARG A 120 -0.99 -6.73 -23.78
N ALA A 121 -2.21 -6.26 -24.05
CA ALA A 121 -3.36 -7.13 -24.31
C ALA A 121 -3.22 -7.90 -25.64
N LYS A 122 -2.71 -7.23 -26.67
CA LYS A 122 -2.44 -7.80 -28.00
C LYS A 122 -1.29 -8.81 -27.91
N LYS A 123 -0.22 -8.49 -27.16
CA LYS A 123 0.89 -9.41 -26.87
C LYS A 123 0.41 -10.71 -26.21
N ARG A 124 -0.44 -10.63 -25.18
CA ARG A 124 -1.10 -11.80 -24.55
C ARG A 124 -1.85 -12.69 -25.54
N ARG A 125 -2.58 -12.09 -26.49
CA ARG A 125 -3.29 -12.83 -27.56
C ARG A 125 -2.33 -13.48 -28.56
N ILE A 126 -1.24 -12.80 -28.94
CA ILE A 126 -0.19 -13.37 -29.79
C ILE A 126 0.46 -14.58 -29.10
N VAL A 127 0.82 -14.47 -27.81
CA VAL A 127 1.38 -15.62 -27.06
C VAL A 127 0.38 -16.77 -26.95
N TRP A 128 -0.93 -16.50 -26.83
CA TRP A 128 -1.95 -17.56 -26.90
C TRP A 128 -1.96 -18.29 -28.25
N LEU A 129 -1.80 -17.56 -29.37
CA LEU A 129 -1.68 -18.16 -30.70
C LEU A 129 -0.38 -18.97 -30.85
N VAL A 130 0.73 -18.49 -30.29
CA VAL A 130 2.02 -19.21 -30.22
C VAL A 130 1.89 -20.53 -29.47
N MET A 131 1.24 -20.53 -28.29
CA MET A 131 1.04 -21.76 -27.51
C MET A 131 0.20 -22.78 -28.28
N ASN A 132 -0.83 -22.36 -29.01
CA ASN A 132 -1.63 -23.27 -29.84
C ASN A 132 -0.83 -23.86 -31.01
N ALA A 133 -0.01 -23.04 -31.68
CA ALA A 133 0.86 -23.52 -32.77
C ALA A 133 1.91 -24.52 -32.25
N LEU A 134 2.50 -24.27 -31.09
CA LEU A 134 3.44 -25.19 -30.44
C LEU A 134 2.75 -26.49 -29.98
N GLN A 135 1.50 -26.44 -29.52
CA GLN A 135 0.71 -27.64 -29.14
C GLN A 135 0.31 -28.52 -30.34
N GLN A 136 0.27 -27.97 -31.56
CA GLN A 136 0.15 -28.76 -32.80
C GLN A 136 1.48 -29.38 -33.21
N PHE A 137 2.60 -28.83 -32.74
CA PHE A 137 3.96 -29.23 -33.11
C PHE A 137 4.55 -30.29 -32.15
N THR A 138 4.35 -30.12 -30.84
CA THR A 138 4.93 -30.97 -29.79
C THR A 138 3.90 -31.37 -28.73
N LYS A 139 4.10 -32.56 -28.14
CA LYS A 139 3.33 -33.08 -27.00
C LYS A 139 3.98 -32.78 -25.65
N ILE A 140 5.11 -32.05 -25.62
CA ILE A 140 5.83 -31.72 -24.39
C ILE A 140 4.96 -30.78 -23.51
N PRO A 141 4.73 -31.11 -22.22
CA PRO A 141 4.10 -30.20 -21.26
C PRO A 141 4.74 -28.82 -21.24
N MET A 142 3.90 -27.79 -21.39
CA MET A 142 4.35 -26.42 -21.65
C MET A 142 3.48 -25.36 -20.99
N ALA A 143 4.10 -24.30 -20.48
CA ALA A 143 3.48 -23.22 -19.72
C ALA A 143 4.03 -21.86 -20.17
N THR A 144 3.29 -20.77 -19.93
CA THR A 144 3.72 -19.41 -20.27
C THR A 144 3.17 -18.37 -19.29
N ASP A 145 3.88 -17.24 -19.14
CA ASP A 145 3.41 -16.05 -18.43
C ASP A 145 2.40 -15.23 -19.25
N TYR A 146 2.15 -15.62 -20.51
CA TYR A 146 1.44 -14.88 -21.55
C TYR A 146 2.03 -13.48 -21.81
N GLY A 147 3.33 -13.30 -21.59
CA GLY A 147 4.07 -12.06 -21.80
C GLY A 147 5.25 -12.27 -22.73
N THR A 148 6.30 -12.93 -22.23
CA THR A 148 7.60 -13.09 -22.93
C THR A 148 8.29 -14.42 -22.67
N GLU A 149 7.70 -15.38 -21.95
CA GLU A 149 8.37 -16.63 -21.56
C GLU A 149 7.54 -17.87 -21.85
N VAL A 150 8.20 -18.94 -22.30
CA VAL A 150 7.65 -20.31 -22.36
C VAL A 150 8.55 -21.22 -21.52
N ILE A 151 7.94 -22.05 -20.66
CA ILE A 151 8.59 -23.07 -19.86
C ILE A 151 8.11 -24.43 -20.34
N THR A 152 9.01 -25.40 -20.53
CA THR A 152 8.67 -26.80 -20.88
C THR A 152 9.38 -27.79 -19.96
N THR A 153 8.93 -29.06 -19.95
CA THR A 153 9.61 -30.18 -19.25
C THR A 153 10.72 -30.84 -20.08
N GLY A 154 10.99 -30.35 -21.29
CA GLY A 154 11.97 -30.91 -22.22
C GLY A 154 12.15 -30.02 -23.46
N GLU A 155 13.19 -30.29 -24.23
CA GLU A 155 13.60 -29.42 -25.34
C GLU A 155 12.67 -29.50 -26.56
N ILE A 156 12.25 -28.33 -27.06
CA ILE A 156 11.52 -28.17 -28.32
C ILE A 156 12.51 -28.30 -29.49
N HIS A 157 12.52 -29.46 -30.14
CA HIS A 157 13.31 -29.74 -31.34
C HIS A 157 12.56 -29.29 -32.59
N PHE A 158 13.01 -28.25 -33.31
CA PHE A 158 12.29 -27.67 -34.46
C PHE A 158 12.57 -28.41 -35.79
N ARG A 159 11.51 -28.83 -36.51
CA ARG A 159 11.63 -29.66 -37.74
C ARG A 159 12.54 -29.11 -38.84
N ASN A 160 12.69 -27.78 -38.93
CA ASN A 160 13.46 -27.10 -39.96
C ASN A 160 14.59 -26.23 -39.36
N ASN A 161 15.02 -26.49 -38.12
CA ASN A 161 15.92 -25.64 -37.32
C ASN A 161 15.52 -24.16 -37.14
N SER A 162 14.35 -23.71 -37.63
CA SER A 162 13.83 -22.37 -37.36
C SER A 162 13.06 -22.33 -36.02
N PRO A 163 13.52 -21.55 -35.03
CA PRO A 163 12.76 -21.28 -33.80
C PRO A 163 11.73 -20.14 -33.98
N THR A 164 11.46 -19.70 -35.22
CA THR A 164 10.55 -18.59 -35.53
C THR A 164 9.19 -19.08 -36.04
N LEU A 165 8.12 -18.56 -35.43
CA LEU A 165 6.73 -18.88 -35.75
C LEU A 165 6.06 -17.64 -36.40
N HIS A 166 5.44 -17.83 -37.57
CA HIS A 166 4.72 -16.76 -38.28
C HIS A 166 3.25 -16.72 -37.83
N ILE A 167 2.91 -15.79 -36.94
CA ILE A 167 1.61 -15.68 -36.29
C ILE A 167 0.74 -14.63 -36.99
N ARG A 168 -0.31 -15.08 -37.69
CA ARG A 168 -1.39 -14.22 -38.19
C ARG A 168 -2.34 -13.84 -37.07
N TYR A 169 -2.48 -12.55 -36.76
CA TYR A 169 -3.22 -12.06 -35.61
C TYR A 169 -4.75 -12.04 -35.83
N TYR A 170 -5.49 -12.47 -34.80
CA TYR A 170 -6.90 -12.22 -34.62
C TYR A 170 -7.25 -12.16 -33.12
N ASP A 171 -8.25 -11.37 -32.74
CA ASP A 171 -8.68 -11.25 -31.34
C ASP A 171 -9.50 -12.46 -30.86
N GLU A 172 -9.91 -12.45 -29.59
CA GLU A 172 -10.67 -13.54 -28.97
C GLU A 172 -12.10 -13.74 -29.48
N TYR A 173 -12.72 -12.79 -30.20
CA TYR A 173 -14.11 -12.92 -30.71
C TYR A 173 -14.18 -13.24 -32.22
N GLN A 174 -13.15 -12.84 -32.98
CA GLN A 174 -13.03 -13.13 -34.41
C GLN A 174 -13.00 -14.64 -34.72
N ALA A 175 -13.42 -15.03 -35.93
CA ALA A 175 -13.45 -16.43 -36.37
C ALA A 175 -12.06 -17.02 -36.69
N GLY A 176 -11.13 -16.16 -37.10
CA GLY A 176 -9.78 -16.51 -37.51
C GLY A 176 -9.06 -15.28 -38.08
N PRO A 177 -7.86 -15.43 -38.64
CA PRO A 177 -7.12 -14.31 -39.23
C PRO A 177 -7.74 -13.85 -40.55
N HIS A 178 -8.29 -12.63 -40.54
CA HIS A 178 -8.68 -11.92 -41.76
C HIS A 178 -7.51 -11.85 -42.77
N PRO A 179 -7.73 -11.82 -44.10
CA PRO A 179 -6.65 -11.65 -45.08
C PRO A 179 -5.71 -10.49 -44.74
N ASP A 180 -6.29 -9.33 -44.43
CA ASP A 180 -5.59 -8.11 -44.01
C ASP A 180 -5.12 -8.06 -42.53
N CYS A 181 -4.97 -9.19 -41.85
CA CYS A 181 -4.48 -9.22 -40.46
C CYS A 181 -3.07 -8.63 -40.29
N ASP A 182 -2.74 -8.16 -39.08
CA ASP A 182 -1.35 -8.01 -38.66
C ASP A 182 -0.67 -9.39 -38.63
N VAL A 183 0.58 -9.48 -39.07
CA VAL A 183 1.40 -10.71 -38.99
C VAL A 183 2.64 -10.43 -38.14
N PHE A 184 2.98 -11.38 -37.28
CA PHE A 184 4.10 -11.28 -36.34
C PHE A 184 5.00 -12.51 -36.46
N ASP A 185 6.29 -12.29 -36.68
CA ASP A 185 7.29 -13.31 -36.38
C ASP A 185 7.47 -13.34 -34.85
N VAL A 186 7.38 -14.52 -34.26
CA VAL A 186 7.72 -14.75 -32.85
C VAL A 186 8.82 -15.77 -32.77
N THR A 187 10.00 -15.36 -32.31
CA THR A 187 11.18 -16.22 -32.23
C THR A 187 11.40 -16.65 -30.78
N LEU A 188 11.59 -17.95 -30.58
CA LEU A 188 12.04 -18.53 -29.32
C LEU A 188 13.56 -18.41 -29.22
N SER A 189 14.08 -17.99 -28.06
CA SER A 189 15.52 -18.00 -27.78
C SER A 189 16.08 -19.42 -27.73
N GLU A 190 17.41 -19.55 -27.67
CA GLU A 190 18.02 -20.77 -27.12
C GLU A 190 17.47 -21.04 -25.70
N PRO A 191 17.30 -22.32 -25.30
CA PRO A 191 16.73 -22.65 -24.02
C PRO A 191 17.72 -22.49 -22.85
N ILE A 192 17.22 -21.96 -21.74
CA ILE A 192 17.94 -21.95 -20.48
C ILE A 192 17.41 -23.09 -19.61
N LYS A 193 18.25 -24.11 -19.41
CA LYS A 193 18.01 -25.26 -18.53
C LYS A 193 18.03 -24.86 -17.05
N LEU A 194 17.01 -25.26 -16.30
CA LEU A 194 16.75 -24.93 -14.90
C LEU A 194 16.51 -26.21 -14.10
N SER A 195 17.47 -26.62 -13.28
CA SER A 195 17.34 -27.82 -12.45
C SER A 195 16.55 -27.54 -11.17
N ILE A 196 15.47 -28.30 -10.97
CA ILE A 196 14.73 -28.37 -9.71
C ILE A 196 15.55 -29.19 -8.69
N GLY A 197 16.27 -30.22 -9.12
CA GLY A 197 17.13 -31.03 -8.25
C GLY A 197 18.27 -30.23 -7.61
N GLU A 198 18.89 -29.31 -8.35
CA GLU A 198 19.88 -28.37 -7.80
C GLU A 198 19.25 -27.36 -6.83
N LEU A 199 18.01 -26.91 -7.10
CA LEU A 199 17.28 -26.05 -6.17
C LEU A 199 17.00 -26.77 -4.84
N PHE A 200 16.64 -28.05 -4.84
CA PHE A 200 16.51 -28.81 -3.57
C PHE A 200 17.84 -28.98 -2.84
N LYS A 201 18.94 -29.29 -3.56
CA LYS A 201 20.28 -29.36 -2.96
C LYS A 201 20.71 -28.02 -2.34
N PHE A 202 20.52 -26.91 -3.06
CA PHE A 202 20.77 -25.54 -2.56
C PHE A 202 19.94 -25.20 -1.30
N LEU A 203 18.77 -25.82 -1.13
CA LEU A 203 17.89 -25.61 0.02
C LEU A 203 18.11 -26.62 1.16
N SER A 204 18.98 -27.61 0.96
CA SER A 204 19.28 -28.67 1.93
C SER A 204 20.28 -28.17 2.97
N THR A 205 19.91 -28.22 4.25
CA THR A 205 20.87 -27.97 5.35
C THR A 205 21.87 -29.11 5.52
N ASP A 206 21.57 -30.27 4.95
CA ASP A 206 22.33 -31.51 5.10
C ASP A 206 23.33 -31.71 3.94
N ASN A 207 23.27 -30.86 2.91
CA ASN A 207 24.10 -30.93 1.70
C ASN A 207 24.69 -29.57 1.32
N SER A 208 25.87 -29.27 1.88
CA SER A 208 26.62 -28.03 1.61
C SER A 208 27.34 -28.00 0.26
N ALA A 209 27.16 -28.99 -0.63
CA ALA A 209 27.86 -29.03 -1.92
C ALA A 209 27.27 -28.05 -2.97
N VAL A 210 26.07 -27.51 -2.74
CA VAL A 210 25.42 -26.54 -3.64
C VAL A 210 25.17 -25.24 -2.89
N THR A 211 25.80 -24.16 -3.34
CA THR A 211 25.87 -22.85 -2.67
C THR A 211 25.46 -21.72 -3.61
N ALA A 212 25.40 -20.47 -3.11
CA ALA A 212 25.15 -19.30 -3.95
C ALA A 212 26.27 -19.06 -4.99
N GLU A 213 27.45 -19.61 -4.75
CA GLU A 213 28.66 -19.49 -5.58
C GLU A 213 28.68 -20.48 -6.76
N ASN A 214 27.87 -21.55 -6.71
CA ASN A 214 27.79 -22.53 -7.80
C ASN A 214 26.36 -22.76 -8.37
N TYR A 215 25.29 -22.31 -7.69
CA TYR A 215 23.92 -22.37 -8.21
C TYR A 215 23.26 -20.97 -8.30
N HIS A 216 23.68 -20.18 -9.28
CA HIS A 216 23.15 -18.83 -9.50
C HIS A 216 21.70 -18.79 -10.02
N ARG A 217 21.15 -19.91 -10.53
CA ARG A 217 19.83 -19.95 -11.21
C ARG A 217 18.62 -20.09 -10.28
N LYS A 218 18.81 -20.08 -8.96
CA LYS A 218 17.76 -20.19 -7.92
C LYS A 218 16.51 -19.34 -8.21
N GLU A 219 16.66 -18.03 -8.39
CA GLU A 219 15.52 -17.12 -8.62
C GLU A 219 14.84 -17.35 -9.99
N GLU A 220 15.59 -17.85 -10.98
CA GLU A 220 15.05 -18.18 -12.29
C GLU A 220 14.17 -19.44 -12.24
N THR A 221 14.62 -20.47 -11.52
CA THR A 221 13.86 -21.69 -11.25
C THR A 221 12.59 -21.38 -10.44
N ILE A 222 12.69 -20.53 -9.41
CA ILE A 222 11.52 -20.06 -8.65
C ILE A 222 10.56 -19.27 -9.55
N LYS A 223 11.06 -18.45 -10.49
CA LYS A 223 10.22 -17.76 -11.49
C LYS A 223 9.52 -18.75 -12.43
N ALA A 224 10.23 -19.75 -12.94
CA ALA A 224 9.67 -20.78 -13.82
C ALA A 224 8.55 -21.57 -13.13
N LEU A 225 8.76 -22.03 -11.89
CA LEU A 225 7.74 -22.71 -11.08
C LEU A 225 6.52 -21.81 -10.84
N ASN A 226 6.72 -20.51 -10.57
CA ASN A 226 5.63 -19.54 -10.47
C ASN A 226 4.83 -19.43 -11.80
N THR A 227 5.50 -19.46 -12.95
CA THR A 227 4.84 -19.46 -14.28
C THR A 227 4.02 -20.73 -14.48
N VAL A 228 4.58 -21.91 -14.19
CA VAL A 228 3.89 -23.21 -14.28
C VAL A 228 2.61 -23.23 -13.43
N PHE A 229 2.68 -22.87 -12.15
CA PHE A 229 1.49 -22.80 -11.29
C PHE A 229 0.46 -21.75 -11.71
N SER A 230 0.84 -20.72 -12.48
CA SER A 230 -0.11 -19.75 -13.04
C SER A 230 -0.75 -20.17 -14.36
N TYR A 231 -0.22 -21.19 -15.05
CA TYR A 231 -0.63 -21.49 -16.42
C TYR A 231 -2.10 -21.93 -16.54
N ARG A 232 -2.56 -22.85 -15.68
CA ARG A 232 -3.97 -23.28 -15.63
C ARG A 232 -4.94 -22.10 -15.50
N PRO A 233 -4.89 -21.26 -14.45
CA PRO A 233 -5.85 -20.17 -14.33
C PRO A 233 -5.66 -19.09 -15.41
N TYR A 234 -4.46 -18.91 -15.96
CA TYR A 234 -4.26 -18.04 -17.12
C TYR A 234 -4.99 -18.53 -18.38
N ARG A 235 -5.01 -19.84 -18.68
CA ARG A 235 -5.78 -20.39 -19.81
C ARG A 235 -7.26 -20.01 -19.71
N ARG A 236 -7.82 -20.00 -18.49
CA ARG A 236 -9.22 -19.64 -18.18
C ARG A 236 -9.47 -18.11 -18.20
N CYS A 237 -8.43 -17.29 -18.42
CA CYS A 237 -8.54 -15.85 -18.67
C CYS A 237 -8.76 -15.49 -20.15
N PHE A 238 -8.80 -16.46 -21.06
CA PHE A 238 -9.11 -16.25 -22.47
C PHE A 238 -10.50 -16.81 -22.79
N SER A 239 -11.28 -16.04 -23.54
CA SER A 239 -12.52 -16.53 -24.16
C SER A 239 -12.17 -17.51 -25.30
N SER A 240 -13.00 -18.52 -25.53
CA SER A 240 -12.77 -19.52 -26.60
C SER A 240 -14.08 -19.92 -27.30
N ARG A 241 -14.01 -20.29 -28.58
CA ARG A 241 -15.14 -20.91 -29.29
C ARG A 241 -15.24 -22.38 -28.90
N ALA A 242 -16.46 -22.84 -28.60
CA ALA A 242 -16.76 -24.25 -28.42
C ALA A 242 -16.86 -24.97 -29.78
N ASN A 243 -16.83 -26.31 -29.78
CA ASN A 243 -16.95 -27.13 -30.99
C ASN A 243 -18.27 -26.91 -31.77
N GLN A 244 -19.28 -26.27 -31.15
CA GLN A 244 -20.56 -25.89 -31.76
C GLN A 244 -20.56 -24.42 -32.25
N GLY A 245 -19.40 -23.78 -32.40
CA GLY A 245 -19.25 -22.39 -32.86
C GLY A 245 -19.63 -21.31 -31.84
N THR A 246 -20.36 -21.65 -30.78
CA THR A 246 -20.75 -20.73 -29.71
C THR A 246 -19.55 -20.21 -28.91
N MET A 247 -19.58 -18.92 -28.57
CA MET A 247 -18.48 -18.26 -27.86
C MET A 247 -18.62 -18.44 -26.35
N GLN A 248 -17.61 -19.02 -25.69
CA GLN A 248 -17.51 -19.07 -24.24
C GLN A 248 -16.66 -17.90 -23.73
N ASP A 249 -17.25 -17.06 -22.88
CA ASP A 249 -16.54 -15.99 -22.17
C ASP A 249 -15.45 -16.56 -21.23
N ALA A 250 -14.37 -15.79 -21.03
CA ALA A 250 -13.37 -16.07 -20.00
C ALA A 250 -13.99 -16.20 -18.60
N LYS A 251 -13.61 -17.26 -17.87
CA LYS A 251 -14.14 -17.59 -16.53
C LYS A 251 -13.31 -17.00 -15.39
N LEU A 252 -12.04 -16.69 -15.66
CA LEU A 252 -11.12 -15.99 -14.76
C LEU A 252 -10.63 -14.67 -15.37
N THR A 253 -10.06 -13.81 -14.55
CA THR A 253 -9.37 -12.56 -14.93
C THR A 253 -8.20 -12.31 -13.97
N THR A 254 -7.17 -11.58 -14.40
CA THR A 254 -5.86 -11.59 -13.71
C THR A 254 -5.13 -10.25 -13.64
N VAL A 255 -4.55 -9.96 -12.47
CA VAL A 255 -3.56 -8.90 -12.27
C VAL A 255 -2.16 -9.50 -12.37
N ASN A 256 -1.44 -9.12 -13.43
CA ASN A 256 -0.04 -9.47 -13.69
C ASN A 256 0.30 -10.98 -13.64
N GLY A 257 -0.68 -11.89 -13.79
CA GLY A 257 -0.44 -13.34 -13.69
C GLY A 257 -0.13 -13.82 -12.26
N GLN A 258 -0.28 -12.95 -11.26
CA GLN A 258 0.02 -13.20 -9.85
C GLN A 258 -1.24 -13.31 -8.99
N ARG A 259 -2.34 -12.64 -9.39
CA ARG A 259 -3.64 -12.67 -8.70
C ARG A 259 -4.75 -12.97 -9.69
N PHE A 260 -5.54 -13.99 -9.43
CA PHE A 260 -6.66 -14.43 -10.28
C PHE A 260 -7.99 -14.25 -9.55
N TYR A 261 -9.02 -13.85 -10.28
CA TYR A 261 -10.39 -13.61 -9.82
C TYR A 261 -11.35 -14.26 -10.80
N GLY A 262 -12.51 -14.71 -10.34
CA GLY A 262 -13.57 -15.20 -11.19
C GLY A 262 -14.26 -14.09 -11.97
N VAL A 263 -15.02 -14.50 -12.98
CA VAL A 263 -15.84 -13.61 -13.80
C VAL A 263 -17.31 -13.98 -13.57
N ALA A 264 -18.09 -13.04 -13.00
CA ALA A 264 -19.53 -13.19 -12.91
C ALA A 264 -20.16 -12.91 -14.28
N LEU A 265 -20.66 -13.96 -14.93
CA LEU A 265 -21.22 -13.92 -16.29
C LEU A 265 -22.76 -13.77 -16.32
N ARG A 266 -23.39 -13.54 -15.16
CA ARG A 266 -24.84 -13.34 -15.00
C ARG A 266 -25.08 -12.20 -13.99
N PRO A 267 -26.16 -11.41 -14.14
CA PRO A 267 -26.53 -10.40 -13.14
C PRO A 267 -27.07 -11.07 -11.86
N GLY A 268 -26.89 -10.41 -10.71
CA GLY A 268 -27.47 -10.84 -9.44
C GLY A 268 -26.76 -10.27 -8.22
N ASN A 269 -27.47 -10.15 -7.09
CA ASN A 269 -26.91 -9.64 -5.82
C ASN A 269 -25.78 -10.51 -5.26
N ARG A 270 -25.80 -11.82 -5.57
CA ARG A 270 -24.81 -12.84 -5.23
C ARG A 270 -24.73 -13.82 -6.39
N VAL A 271 -23.55 -14.04 -6.96
CA VAL A 271 -23.34 -14.89 -8.14
C VAL A 271 -22.08 -15.73 -7.92
N GLU A 272 -22.18 -17.07 -7.94
CA GLU A 272 -20.99 -17.91 -7.77
C GLU A 272 -20.01 -17.71 -8.94
N THR A 273 -18.72 -17.64 -8.63
CA THR A 273 -17.62 -17.68 -9.60
C THR A 273 -16.57 -18.70 -9.16
N GLU A 274 -15.63 -19.05 -10.05
CA GLU A 274 -14.55 -20.02 -9.76
C GLU A 274 -13.69 -19.64 -8.54
N THR A 275 -13.68 -18.38 -8.08
CA THR A 275 -12.93 -17.93 -6.90
C THR A 275 -13.79 -17.67 -5.66
N GLY A 276 -15.08 -18.01 -5.71
CA GLY A 276 -16.09 -17.67 -4.70
C GLY A 276 -17.10 -16.64 -5.22
N ASP A 277 -18.04 -16.24 -4.37
CA ASP A 277 -19.17 -15.40 -4.78
C ASP A 277 -18.78 -13.95 -5.15
N ALA A 278 -19.25 -13.50 -6.31
CA ALA A 278 -19.40 -12.09 -6.60
C ALA A 278 -20.60 -11.50 -5.83
N ILE A 279 -20.43 -10.31 -5.23
CA ILE A 279 -21.43 -9.71 -4.32
C ILE A 279 -21.62 -8.21 -4.65
N VAL A 280 -22.88 -7.77 -4.79
CA VAL A 280 -23.21 -6.34 -4.94
C VAL A 280 -23.34 -5.69 -3.54
N GLU A 281 -22.39 -4.84 -3.18
CA GLU A 281 -22.34 -4.19 -1.85
C GLU A 281 -23.10 -2.85 -1.80
N LYS A 282 -23.97 -2.68 -0.79
CA LYS A 282 -24.74 -1.44 -0.50
C LYS A 282 -23.89 -0.17 -0.21
N ASN A 283 -22.56 -0.26 -0.24
CA ASN A 283 -21.64 0.87 0.00
C ASN A 283 -20.81 1.23 -1.24
N LEU A 284 -20.97 0.50 -2.35
CA LEU A 284 -20.35 0.77 -3.64
C LEU A 284 -21.28 1.63 -4.50
N ALA A 285 -20.71 2.25 -5.54
CA ALA A 285 -21.50 2.80 -6.62
C ALA A 285 -22.21 1.67 -7.38
N SER A 286 -23.49 1.83 -7.72
CA SER A 286 -24.22 0.84 -8.53
C SER A 286 -23.58 0.63 -9.91
N GLY A 287 -23.77 -0.55 -10.49
CA GLY A 287 -22.99 -1.00 -11.65
C GLY A 287 -21.63 -1.61 -11.26
N LEU A 288 -21.43 -1.95 -9.98
CA LEU A 288 -20.21 -2.57 -9.45
C LEU A 288 -20.51 -3.74 -8.52
N GLN A 289 -19.62 -4.72 -8.57
CA GLN A 289 -19.64 -5.93 -7.76
C GLN A 289 -18.25 -6.20 -7.16
N VAL A 290 -18.22 -6.84 -6.00
CA VAL A 290 -16.99 -7.32 -5.35
C VAL A 290 -16.77 -8.78 -5.72
N ILE A 291 -15.58 -9.14 -6.18
CA ILE A 291 -15.23 -10.55 -6.43
C ILE A 291 -13.99 -10.94 -5.61
N PRO A 292 -14.04 -12.04 -4.84
CA PRO A 292 -12.86 -12.64 -4.21
C PRO A 292 -11.89 -13.20 -5.26
N GLY A 293 -10.66 -13.43 -4.88
CA GLY A 293 -9.64 -14.00 -5.75
C GLY A 293 -8.47 -14.54 -4.96
N PHE A 294 -7.46 -15.08 -5.65
CA PHE A 294 -6.30 -15.69 -5.02
C PHE A 294 -5.00 -15.16 -5.61
N ALA A 295 -4.09 -14.77 -4.72
CA ALA A 295 -2.71 -14.45 -5.00
C ALA A 295 -1.83 -15.69 -4.75
N ARG A 296 -0.90 -16.00 -5.66
CA ARG A 296 0.04 -17.13 -5.50
C ARG A 296 1.49 -16.70 -5.55
N SER A 297 2.33 -17.35 -4.75
CA SER A 297 3.79 -17.22 -4.84
C SER A 297 4.49 -18.51 -4.40
N VAL A 298 5.29 -19.12 -5.28
CA VAL A 298 6.20 -20.21 -4.91
C VAL A 298 7.29 -19.65 -3.98
N ARG A 299 7.57 -20.36 -2.89
CA ARG A 299 8.54 -20.03 -1.86
C ARG A 299 9.52 -21.18 -1.66
N ALA A 300 10.79 -20.85 -1.56
CA ALA A 300 11.89 -21.75 -1.29
C ALA A 300 12.37 -21.53 0.14
N VAL A 301 12.55 -22.62 0.90
CA VAL A 301 12.84 -22.59 2.34
C VAL A 301 13.95 -23.60 2.67
N LEU A 302 14.91 -23.18 3.50
CA LEU A 302 15.96 -24.06 4.00
C LEU A 302 15.38 -25.09 4.98
N ALA A 303 15.72 -26.36 4.75
CA ALA A 303 15.33 -27.50 5.58
C ALA A 303 16.31 -28.66 5.32
N GLN A 304 16.27 -29.73 6.11
CA GLN A 304 17.12 -30.92 5.95
C GLN A 304 17.27 -31.38 4.48
N GLN A 305 16.15 -31.64 3.82
CA GLN A 305 16.11 -32.04 2.41
C GLN A 305 15.76 -30.88 1.45
N GLY A 306 15.67 -29.64 1.95
CA GLY A 306 15.10 -28.50 1.24
C GLY A 306 13.58 -28.57 1.08
N ARG A 307 12.88 -27.42 1.02
CA ARG A 307 11.42 -27.39 0.80
C ARG A 307 10.97 -26.29 -0.15
N LEU A 308 9.94 -26.63 -0.93
CA LEU A 308 9.22 -25.73 -1.82
C LEU A 308 7.74 -25.66 -1.41
N TYR A 309 7.19 -24.46 -1.30
CA TYR A 309 5.79 -24.23 -0.94
C TYR A 309 5.09 -23.30 -1.94
N LEU A 310 3.81 -23.54 -2.22
CA LEU A 310 2.94 -22.56 -2.85
C LEU A 310 2.15 -21.80 -1.77
N ASN A 311 2.53 -20.56 -1.51
CA ASN A 311 1.77 -19.65 -0.65
C ASN A 311 0.56 -19.13 -1.46
N ILE A 312 -0.66 -19.46 -1.00
CA ILE A 312 -1.93 -19.01 -1.58
C ILE A 312 -2.64 -18.11 -0.56
N ASN A 313 -2.84 -16.84 -0.88
CA ASN A 313 -3.55 -15.88 -0.04
C ASN A 313 -4.76 -15.30 -0.78
N THR A 314 -5.87 -15.01 -0.08
CA THR A 314 -6.99 -14.33 -0.71
C THR A 314 -6.64 -12.90 -1.12
N SER A 315 -7.27 -12.46 -2.20
CA SER A 315 -7.34 -11.08 -2.67
C SER A 315 -8.81 -10.74 -2.89
N THR A 316 -9.15 -9.46 -3.02
CA THR A 316 -10.53 -9.03 -3.26
C THR A 316 -10.50 -7.70 -3.99
N GLN A 317 -11.27 -7.59 -5.06
CA GLN A 317 -11.24 -6.44 -5.95
C GLN A 317 -12.67 -6.09 -6.40
N VAL A 318 -12.87 -4.82 -6.75
CA VAL A 318 -14.13 -4.32 -7.32
C VAL A 318 -14.08 -4.44 -8.84
N PHE A 319 -15.16 -4.92 -9.43
CA PHE A 319 -15.38 -5.17 -10.85
C PHE A 319 -16.64 -4.47 -11.32
N TYR A 320 -16.71 -4.18 -12.62
CA TYR A 320 -17.95 -3.73 -13.24
C TYR A 320 -18.99 -4.87 -13.22
N GLU A 321 -20.24 -4.51 -12.94
CA GLU A 321 -21.39 -5.40 -13.00
C GLU A 321 -21.81 -5.62 -14.46
N LEU A 322 -22.17 -6.86 -14.83
CA LEU A 322 -22.69 -7.18 -16.15
C LEU A 322 -24.22 -7.31 -16.08
N GLY A 323 -24.92 -6.37 -16.72
CA GLY A 323 -26.36 -6.51 -16.99
C GLY A 323 -26.65 -7.62 -17.98
N THR A 324 -27.92 -8.04 -18.07
CA THR A 324 -28.37 -9.22 -18.84
C THR A 324 -27.95 -9.20 -20.31
N SER A 325 -27.83 -8.02 -20.94
CA SER A 325 -27.38 -7.87 -22.34
C SER A 325 -25.95 -7.37 -22.51
N LYS A 326 -25.13 -7.36 -21.44
CA LYS A 326 -23.75 -6.80 -21.40
C LYS A 326 -23.60 -5.33 -21.86
N SER A 327 -24.69 -4.64 -22.22
CA SER A 327 -24.65 -3.31 -22.84
C SER A 327 -24.07 -2.23 -21.93
N LEU A 328 -23.21 -1.37 -22.50
CA LEU A 328 -22.63 -0.21 -21.83
C LEU A 328 -23.71 0.77 -21.35
N GLN A 329 -24.79 0.97 -22.11
CA GLN A 329 -25.90 1.83 -21.68
C GLN A 329 -26.61 1.27 -20.43
N GLN A 330 -26.74 -0.06 -20.27
CA GLN A 330 -27.30 -0.64 -19.05
C GLN A 330 -26.42 -0.35 -17.82
N LEU A 331 -25.10 -0.46 -17.98
CA LEU A 331 -24.13 -0.12 -16.93
C LEU A 331 -24.18 1.38 -16.56
N ILE A 332 -24.28 2.26 -17.56
CA ILE A 332 -24.45 3.70 -17.36
C ILE A 332 -25.77 4.01 -16.63
N ASN A 333 -26.88 3.38 -17.03
CA ASN A 333 -28.19 3.57 -16.40
C ASN A 333 -28.20 3.10 -14.94
N ALA A 334 -27.63 1.93 -14.64
CA ALA A 334 -27.50 1.41 -13.28
C ALA A 334 -26.67 2.34 -12.39
N TRP A 335 -25.52 2.81 -12.90
CA TRP A 335 -24.66 3.75 -12.18
C TRP A 335 -25.32 5.12 -11.97
N LYS A 336 -25.97 5.69 -12.99
CA LYS A 336 -26.64 7.00 -12.90
C LYS A 336 -27.76 6.96 -11.86
N LYS A 337 -28.60 5.91 -11.91
CA LYS A 337 -29.69 5.68 -10.95
C LYS A 337 -29.19 5.51 -9.51
N GLY A 338 -28.10 4.76 -9.31
CA GLY A 338 -27.58 4.48 -7.96
C GLY A 338 -26.85 5.64 -7.28
N ASN A 339 -26.33 6.61 -8.04
CA ASN A 339 -25.37 7.59 -7.53
C ASN A 339 -25.74 9.06 -7.80
N TYR A 340 -26.44 9.35 -8.90
CA TYR A 340 -26.67 10.71 -9.41
C TYR A 340 -28.12 10.94 -9.90
N GLU A 341 -29.09 10.21 -9.35
CA GLU A 341 -30.50 10.35 -9.72
C GLU A 341 -31.00 11.78 -9.44
N ASN A 342 -31.57 12.44 -10.46
CA ASN A 342 -32.06 13.82 -10.43
C ASN A 342 -31.01 14.94 -10.21
N LEU A 343 -29.70 14.67 -10.38
CA LEU A 343 -28.67 15.71 -10.37
C LEU A 343 -28.43 16.31 -11.78
N PRO A 344 -28.09 17.61 -11.89
CA PRO A 344 -27.84 18.25 -13.18
C PRO A 344 -26.56 17.70 -13.82
N TRP A 345 -26.54 17.59 -15.15
CA TRP A 345 -25.46 16.90 -15.88
C TRP A 345 -24.05 17.43 -15.59
N TYR A 346 -23.89 18.70 -15.22
CA TYR A 346 -22.61 19.26 -14.76
C TYR A 346 -21.96 18.42 -13.63
N ASP A 347 -22.74 18.01 -12.62
CA ASP A 347 -22.26 17.19 -11.50
C ASP A 347 -22.05 15.72 -11.88
N VAL A 348 -22.72 15.26 -12.94
CA VAL A 348 -22.69 13.85 -13.41
C VAL A 348 -21.53 13.60 -14.39
N ARG A 349 -21.23 14.57 -15.27
CA ARG A 349 -20.30 14.44 -16.40
C ARG A 349 -18.91 13.98 -15.96
N HIS A 350 -18.32 14.65 -14.97
CA HIS A 350 -16.94 14.36 -14.55
C HIS A 350 -16.80 13.03 -13.80
N PRO A 351 -17.68 12.68 -12.82
CA PRO A 351 -17.67 11.36 -12.21
C PRO A 351 -17.97 10.22 -13.19
N LEU A 352 -18.93 10.38 -14.12
CA LEU A 352 -19.24 9.35 -15.12
C LEU A 352 -18.07 9.16 -16.11
N ALA A 353 -17.43 10.25 -16.55
CA ALA A 353 -16.24 10.16 -17.39
C ALA A 353 -15.07 9.48 -16.66
N GLY A 354 -14.96 9.67 -15.34
CA GLY A 354 -13.99 8.96 -14.50
C GLY A 354 -14.33 7.47 -14.31
N PHE A 355 -15.61 7.12 -14.24
CA PHE A 355 -16.11 5.75 -14.11
C PHE A 355 -15.94 4.92 -15.39
N LEU A 356 -16.12 5.53 -16.57
CA LEU A 356 -16.01 4.82 -17.86
C LEU A 356 -14.58 4.77 -18.43
N ARG A 357 -13.67 5.66 -18.00
CA ARG A 357 -12.35 5.81 -18.63
C ARG A 357 -11.51 4.53 -18.57
N GLY A 358 -11.06 4.08 -19.73
CA GLY A 358 -10.24 2.89 -19.91
C GLY A 358 -11.01 1.57 -19.91
N LEU A 359 -12.34 1.61 -19.75
CA LEU A 359 -13.20 0.43 -19.89
C LEU A 359 -13.12 -0.09 -21.32
N ARG A 360 -12.78 -1.38 -21.50
CA ARG A 360 -12.78 -2.03 -22.82
C ARG A 360 -14.21 -2.42 -23.19
N VAL A 361 -14.58 -2.15 -24.43
CA VAL A 361 -15.89 -2.45 -25.00
C VAL A 361 -15.72 -3.05 -26.39
N ARG A 362 -16.66 -3.90 -26.81
CA ARG A 362 -16.78 -4.39 -28.19
C ARG A 362 -17.93 -3.63 -28.88
N THR A 363 -17.79 -3.31 -30.15
CA THR A 363 -18.94 -2.89 -30.96
C THR A 363 -19.86 -4.09 -31.24
N THR A 364 -21.15 -3.82 -31.47
CA THR A 364 -22.16 -4.85 -31.82
C THR A 364 -23.09 -4.38 -32.94
N TYR A 365 -22.54 -3.67 -33.93
CA TYR A 365 -23.33 -2.99 -34.97
C TYR A 365 -22.69 -3.01 -36.37
N LEU A 366 -21.48 -3.55 -36.50
CA LEU A 366 -20.78 -3.69 -37.78
C LEU A 366 -20.88 -5.11 -38.35
N GLY A 367 -21.29 -6.09 -37.53
CA GLY A 367 -21.37 -7.50 -37.85
C GLY A 367 -20.14 -8.26 -37.35
N PRO A 368 -20.25 -9.59 -37.09
CA PRO A 368 -19.30 -10.34 -36.26
C PRO A 368 -17.81 -10.19 -36.61
N ASP A 369 -17.48 -10.10 -37.90
CA ASP A 369 -16.11 -10.01 -38.41
C ASP A 369 -15.58 -8.58 -38.56
N LYS A 370 -16.46 -7.57 -38.50
CA LYS A 370 -16.12 -6.14 -38.56
C LYS A 370 -16.20 -5.46 -37.18
N ASP A 371 -16.91 -6.05 -36.23
CA ASP A 371 -17.02 -5.57 -34.86
C ASP A 371 -15.68 -5.71 -34.11
N PHE A 372 -15.26 -4.67 -33.40
CA PHE A 372 -13.91 -4.55 -32.84
C PHE A 372 -13.91 -4.18 -31.35
N ILE A 373 -12.84 -4.56 -30.63
CA ILE A 373 -12.58 -4.12 -29.25
C ILE A 373 -11.89 -2.74 -29.26
N ALA A 374 -12.36 -1.81 -28.44
CA ALA A 374 -11.70 -0.53 -28.16
C ALA A 374 -11.85 -0.14 -26.68
N ARG A 375 -11.29 1.02 -26.28
CA ARG A 375 -11.42 1.61 -24.94
C ARG A 375 -12.26 2.87 -24.98
N VAL A 376 -13.13 3.07 -24.00
CA VAL A 376 -13.76 4.37 -23.74
C VAL A 376 -12.72 5.33 -23.18
N SER A 377 -12.42 6.42 -23.87
CA SER A 377 -11.47 7.46 -23.41
C SER A 377 -12.18 8.57 -22.64
N ASN A 378 -13.37 8.97 -23.11
CA ASN A 378 -14.19 10.02 -22.52
C ASN A 378 -15.67 9.88 -22.90
N ILE A 379 -16.53 10.72 -22.33
CA ILE A 379 -17.89 10.96 -22.86
C ILE A 379 -17.79 12.00 -23.98
N ALA A 380 -18.69 11.95 -24.97
CA ALA A 380 -18.76 12.97 -26.01
C ALA A 380 -19.12 14.37 -25.45
N THR A 381 -18.75 15.40 -26.20
CA THR A 381 -19.14 16.78 -25.91
C THR A 381 -20.36 17.13 -26.77
N PRO A 382 -21.50 17.52 -26.17
CA PRO A 382 -22.67 18.01 -26.91
C PRO A 382 -22.38 19.40 -27.52
N ARG A 383 -23.16 19.79 -28.55
CA ARG A 383 -23.11 21.13 -29.16
C ARG A 383 -23.37 22.25 -28.14
N THR A 384 -24.31 22.04 -27.21
CA THR A 384 -24.64 22.99 -26.13
C THR A 384 -24.00 22.53 -24.82
N PRO A 385 -23.17 23.37 -24.15
CA PRO A 385 -22.55 23.01 -22.87
C PRO A 385 -23.56 22.55 -21.80
N ASN A 386 -23.09 21.68 -20.91
CA ASN A 386 -23.85 21.16 -19.75
C ASN A 386 -25.17 20.41 -20.06
N GLN A 387 -25.46 20.07 -21.32
CA GLN A 387 -26.51 19.10 -21.68
C GLN A 387 -26.01 17.65 -21.65
N GLU A 388 -26.91 16.67 -21.50
CA GLU A 388 -26.58 15.26 -21.69
C GLU A 388 -26.25 14.96 -23.17
N PRO A 389 -25.18 14.20 -23.47
CA PRO A 389 -24.72 13.94 -24.83
C PRO A 389 -25.47 12.75 -25.47
N PHE A 390 -26.47 13.07 -26.29
CA PHE A 390 -27.27 12.13 -27.07
C PHE A 390 -26.93 12.22 -28.57
N PRO A 391 -27.29 11.21 -29.40
CA PRO A 391 -26.92 11.22 -30.82
C PRO A 391 -27.39 12.45 -31.61
N GLY A 392 -28.50 13.07 -31.20
CA GLY A 392 -29.01 14.30 -31.83
C GLY A 392 -28.19 15.56 -31.56
N ASN A 393 -27.50 15.66 -30.40
CA ASN A 393 -26.73 16.85 -30.02
C ASN A 393 -25.20 16.65 -30.06
N CYS A 394 -24.71 15.48 -30.48
CA CYS A 394 -23.28 15.20 -30.67
C CYS A 394 -22.89 15.11 -32.17
N GLN A 395 -21.68 15.57 -32.50
CA GLN A 395 -21.07 15.41 -33.84
C GLN A 395 -20.37 14.05 -33.97
N MET A 396 -20.27 13.52 -35.20
CA MET A 396 -19.43 12.35 -35.46
C MET A 396 -17.93 12.65 -35.37
N LEU A 397 -17.18 11.74 -34.76
CA LEU A 397 -15.71 11.63 -34.88
C LEU A 397 -15.37 10.37 -35.70
N PRO A 398 -14.29 10.37 -36.53
CA PRO A 398 -13.21 11.37 -36.63
C PRO A 398 -13.56 12.61 -37.48
N ALA A 399 -12.64 13.58 -37.54
CA ALA A 399 -12.84 14.91 -38.12
C ALA A 399 -13.44 14.92 -39.54
N ARG A 400 -13.09 13.95 -40.40
CA ARG A 400 -13.62 13.82 -41.77
C ARG A 400 -15.16 13.63 -41.86
N LEU A 401 -15.83 13.36 -40.73
CA LEU A 401 -17.30 13.21 -40.63
C LEU A 401 -17.99 14.39 -39.91
N GLN A 402 -17.23 15.26 -39.21
CA GLN A 402 -17.79 16.33 -38.37
C GLN A 402 -18.58 17.39 -39.14
N GLY A 403 -18.19 17.66 -40.39
CA GLY A 403 -18.76 18.75 -41.19
C GLY A 403 -20.14 18.46 -41.78
N ILE A 404 -20.60 17.20 -41.74
CA ILE A 404 -21.81 16.75 -42.48
C ILE A 404 -22.78 15.99 -41.56
N GLN A 405 -22.30 15.19 -40.59
CA GLN A 405 -23.15 14.28 -39.82
C GLN A 405 -23.09 14.50 -38.29
N SER A 406 -24.28 14.66 -37.68
CA SER A 406 -24.48 14.30 -36.27
C SER A 406 -24.40 12.79 -36.09
N VAL A 407 -24.21 12.31 -34.86
CA VAL A 407 -24.22 10.87 -34.58
C VAL A 407 -25.57 10.24 -34.95
N SER A 408 -26.69 10.96 -34.74
CA SER A 408 -28.01 10.50 -35.16
C SER A 408 -28.16 10.37 -36.67
N ASN A 409 -27.61 11.31 -37.46
CA ASN A 409 -27.66 11.25 -38.91
C ASN A 409 -26.83 10.09 -39.46
N TYR A 410 -25.58 9.94 -39.00
CA TYR A 410 -24.72 8.82 -39.40
C TYR A 410 -25.37 7.45 -39.15
N PHE A 411 -25.96 7.23 -37.96
CA PHE A 411 -26.67 5.98 -37.68
C PHE A 411 -27.97 5.83 -38.49
N ARG A 412 -28.71 6.91 -38.78
CA ARG A 412 -29.89 6.85 -39.68
C ARG A 412 -29.52 6.53 -41.13
N GLU A 413 -28.35 6.95 -41.59
CA GLU A 413 -27.90 6.73 -42.97
C GLU A 413 -27.22 5.36 -43.16
N ASN A 414 -26.49 4.87 -42.15
CA ASN A 414 -25.65 3.67 -42.28
C ASN A 414 -26.18 2.44 -41.51
N HIS A 415 -27.07 2.63 -40.52
CA HIS A 415 -27.48 1.61 -39.54
C HIS A 415 -28.96 1.80 -39.14
N GLN A 416 -29.85 1.85 -40.13
CA GLN A 416 -31.28 2.18 -39.96
C GLN A 416 -31.99 1.31 -38.92
N ASP A 417 -31.68 0.02 -38.90
CA ASP A 417 -32.22 -1.05 -38.05
C ASP A 417 -32.05 -0.81 -36.53
N ILE A 418 -30.98 -0.12 -36.14
CA ILE A 418 -30.70 0.27 -34.75
C ILE A 418 -30.89 1.76 -34.48
N SER A 419 -30.90 2.61 -35.51
CA SER A 419 -30.89 4.08 -35.40
C SER A 419 -31.93 4.66 -34.43
N GLY A 420 -33.16 4.15 -34.46
CA GLY A 420 -34.23 4.57 -33.54
C GLY A 420 -34.06 4.07 -32.11
N ARG A 421 -33.49 2.87 -31.92
CA ARG A 421 -33.31 2.23 -30.60
C ARG A 421 -32.28 2.96 -29.74
N VAL A 422 -31.22 3.49 -30.37
CA VAL A 422 -30.09 4.14 -29.69
C VAL A 422 -30.22 5.66 -29.57
N SER A 423 -31.37 6.21 -29.99
CA SER A 423 -31.64 7.65 -30.10
C SER A 423 -31.53 8.43 -28.78
N ASN A 424 -31.64 7.76 -27.63
CA ASN A 424 -31.55 8.32 -26.28
C ASN A 424 -30.35 7.79 -25.47
N ASP A 425 -29.38 7.12 -26.12
CA ASP A 425 -28.19 6.59 -25.44
C ASP A 425 -27.13 7.67 -25.21
N ILE A 426 -26.35 7.52 -24.15
CA ILE A 426 -25.18 8.37 -23.90
C ILE A 426 -24.11 8.09 -24.95
N VAL A 427 -23.69 9.12 -25.68
CA VAL A 427 -22.62 9.02 -26.68
C VAL A 427 -21.26 9.04 -25.97
N VAL A 428 -20.49 7.98 -26.16
CA VAL A 428 -19.11 7.87 -25.64
C VAL A 428 -18.08 8.05 -26.76
N VAL A 429 -16.86 8.42 -26.38
CA VAL A 429 -15.71 8.49 -27.28
C VAL A 429 -14.84 7.25 -27.06
N LEU A 430 -14.59 6.50 -28.13
CA LEU A 430 -13.65 5.39 -28.15
C LEU A 430 -12.32 5.82 -28.77
N GLY A 431 -11.21 5.35 -28.19
CA GLY A 431 -9.86 5.64 -28.63
C GLY A 431 -9.40 7.09 -28.38
N ASP A 432 -8.19 7.42 -28.85
CA ASP A 432 -7.50 8.68 -28.57
C ASP A 432 -6.87 9.29 -29.85
N GLY A 433 -6.50 10.57 -29.78
CA GLY A 433 -5.90 11.30 -30.90
C GLY A 433 -6.85 11.42 -32.10
N ASP A 434 -6.34 11.16 -33.30
CA ASP A 434 -7.10 11.23 -34.55
C ASP A 434 -7.99 10.00 -34.78
N PHE A 435 -7.74 8.90 -34.06
CA PHE A 435 -8.50 7.65 -34.14
C PHE A 435 -9.79 7.65 -33.28
N ARG A 436 -10.13 8.79 -32.67
CA ARG A 436 -11.35 8.95 -31.87
C ARG A 436 -12.61 8.70 -32.69
N LYS A 437 -13.53 7.89 -32.14
CA LYS A 437 -14.87 7.63 -32.70
C LYS A 437 -15.94 7.90 -31.65
N THR A 438 -17.05 8.54 -32.04
CA THR A 438 -18.24 8.75 -31.19
C THR A 438 -19.28 7.69 -31.48
N ILE A 439 -19.67 6.91 -30.48
CA ILE A 439 -20.60 5.78 -30.63
C ILE A 439 -21.65 5.83 -29.50
N PRO A 440 -22.95 5.60 -29.78
CA PRO A 440 -23.98 5.46 -28.75
C PRO A 440 -23.72 4.24 -27.87
N ALA A 441 -23.90 4.35 -26.55
CA ALA A 441 -23.56 3.28 -25.62
C ALA A 441 -24.45 2.01 -25.72
N GLY A 442 -25.59 2.03 -26.41
CA GLY A 442 -26.34 0.82 -26.74
C GLY A 442 -25.64 -0.06 -27.79
N CYS A 443 -24.82 0.53 -28.67
CA CYS A 443 -24.05 -0.17 -29.72
C CYS A 443 -22.78 -0.87 -29.19
N LEU A 444 -22.63 -0.99 -27.86
CA LEU A 444 -21.39 -1.37 -27.18
C LEU A 444 -21.64 -2.38 -26.06
N GLU A 445 -20.94 -3.51 -26.11
CA GLU A 445 -20.87 -4.50 -25.03
C GLU A 445 -19.65 -4.27 -24.13
N VAL A 446 -19.83 -4.41 -22.82
CA VAL A 446 -18.75 -4.37 -21.82
C VAL A 446 -18.04 -5.72 -21.80
N ILE A 447 -16.73 -5.74 -22.06
CA ILE A 447 -15.93 -6.97 -21.97
C ILE A 447 -15.97 -7.51 -20.51
N PRO A 448 -16.27 -8.80 -20.29
CA PRO A 448 -16.31 -9.38 -18.94
C PRO A 448 -14.99 -9.29 -18.14
N GLY A 449 -15.09 -9.46 -16.83
CA GLY A 449 -13.93 -9.62 -15.94
C GLY A 449 -13.08 -8.36 -15.75
N GLN A 450 -13.65 -7.17 -15.98
CA GLN A 450 -12.94 -5.90 -15.86
C GLN A 450 -13.04 -5.31 -14.45
N MET A 451 -11.88 -5.03 -13.86
CA MET A 451 -11.75 -4.40 -12.54
C MET A 451 -12.00 -2.90 -12.65
N ASN A 452 -12.83 -2.34 -11.75
CA ASN A 452 -12.74 -0.91 -11.49
C ASN A 452 -11.45 -0.64 -10.71
N ARG A 453 -10.60 0.27 -11.22
CA ARG A 453 -9.32 0.63 -10.60
C ARG A 453 -9.44 1.77 -9.58
N ASN A 454 -10.66 2.03 -9.09
CA ASN A 454 -10.96 3.04 -8.08
C ASN A 454 -11.05 2.43 -6.66
N ILE A 455 -9.97 2.21 -5.93
CA ILE A 455 -9.30 3.36 -5.29
C ILE A 455 -10.10 3.90 -4.07
N ALA A 456 -11.27 4.51 -4.33
CA ALA A 456 -12.20 4.97 -3.29
C ALA A 456 -13.12 3.85 -2.78
N GLU A 457 -13.38 2.87 -3.63
CA GLU A 457 -14.24 1.72 -3.38
C GLU A 457 -13.44 0.61 -2.68
N LYS A 458 -13.19 0.77 -1.37
CA LYS A 458 -12.65 -0.33 -0.54
C LYS A 458 -13.78 -1.35 -0.28
N PRO A 459 -13.72 -2.60 -0.80
CA PRO A 459 -14.77 -3.60 -0.59
C PRO A 459 -14.76 -4.12 0.86
N ARG A 460 -15.94 -4.26 1.48
CA ARG A 460 -16.07 -4.82 2.84
C ARG A 460 -16.04 -6.34 2.86
N ALA A 461 -16.53 -7.01 1.80
CA ALA A 461 -16.45 -8.46 1.62
C ALA A 461 -15.01 -8.99 1.40
N GLY A 462 -14.02 -8.09 1.36
CA GLY A 462 -12.60 -8.43 1.49
C GLY A 462 -12.13 -8.64 2.94
N ILE A 463 -12.91 -8.21 3.94
CA ILE A 463 -12.51 -8.21 5.35
C ILE A 463 -13.02 -9.47 6.06
N ARG A 464 -12.40 -10.62 5.75
CA ARG A 464 -12.78 -11.94 6.27
C ARG A 464 -12.01 -12.34 7.52
N GLY A 465 -12.70 -12.99 8.46
CA GLY A 465 -12.08 -13.55 9.66
C GLY A 465 -11.14 -14.73 9.34
N PRO A 466 -10.22 -15.12 10.24
CA PRO A 466 -9.23 -16.18 10.00
C PRO A 466 -9.83 -17.51 9.55
N VAL A 467 -10.92 -17.96 10.20
CA VAL A 467 -11.63 -19.22 9.87
C VAL A 467 -12.23 -19.15 8.46
N GLU A 468 -13.04 -18.12 8.19
CA GLU A 468 -13.65 -17.87 6.87
C GLU A 468 -12.60 -17.77 5.75
N ASN A 469 -11.49 -17.07 6.02
CA ASN A 469 -10.40 -16.86 5.07
C ASN A 469 -9.57 -18.14 4.84
N LYS A 470 -9.36 -18.96 5.88
CA LYS A 470 -8.77 -20.32 5.79
C LYS A 470 -9.64 -21.22 4.90
N SER A 471 -10.94 -21.29 5.19
CA SER A 471 -11.89 -22.13 4.44
C SER A 471 -11.94 -21.75 2.96
N LEU A 472 -11.98 -20.46 2.63
CA LEU A 472 -11.98 -20.01 1.23
C LEU A 472 -10.68 -20.38 0.47
N ILE A 473 -9.52 -20.34 1.14
CA ILE A 473 -8.23 -20.78 0.57
C ILE A 473 -8.20 -22.29 0.32
N ILE A 474 -8.69 -23.09 1.27
CA ILE A 474 -8.71 -24.54 1.15
C ILE A 474 -9.71 -24.99 0.08
N GLN A 475 -10.93 -24.43 0.09
CA GLN A 475 -12.02 -24.84 -0.79
C GLN A 475 -11.81 -24.41 -2.24
N LYS A 476 -11.70 -23.10 -2.52
CA LYS A 476 -11.58 -22.56 -3.90
C LYS A 476 -10.13 -22.25 -4.29
N GLY A 477 -9.28 -21.87 -3.33
CA GLY A 477 -7.92 -21.41 -3.60
C GLY A 477 -7.03 -22.46 -4.27
N LYS A 478 -7.13 -23.73 -3.86
CA LYS A 478 -6.39 -24.85 -4.47
C LYS A 478 -6.88 -25.17 -5.89
N GLU A 479 -8.20 -25.25 -6.05
CA GLU A 479 -8.86 -25.59 -7.33
C GLU A 479 -8.48 -24.59 -8.44
N VAL A 480 -8.25 -23.32 -8.11
CA VAL A 480 -7.81 -22.30 -9.07
C VAL A 480 -6.45 -22.63 -9.69
N PHE A 481 -5.53 -23.27 -8.98
CA PHE A 481 -4.17 -23.54 -9.48
C PHE A 481 -3.93 -24.99 -9.94
N LEU A 482 -4.63 -25.99 -9.37
CA LEU A 482 -4.51 -27.41 -9.79
C LEU A 482 -5.74 -28.00 -10.50
N GLY A 483 -6.89 -27.32 -10.43
CA GLY A 483 -8.18 -27.89 -10.87
C GLY A 483 -8.73 -28.95 -9.90
N PRO A 484 -9.97 -29.41 -10.12
CA PRO A 484 -10.57 -30.47 -9.32
C PRO A 484 -9.83 -31.80 -9.51
N GLY A 485 -9.42 -32.41 -8.40
CA GLY A 485 -8.76 -33.73 -8.40
C GLY A 485 -7.42 -33.82 -9.14
N ASN A 486 -6.75 -32.69 -9.41
CA ASN A 486 -5.50 -32.58 -10.17
C ASN A 486 -5.57 -33.11 -11.62
N LYS A 487 -6.78 -33.28 -12.19
CA LYS A 487 -6.99 -33.87 -13.54
C LYS A 487 -6.99 -32.86 -14.69
N GLU A 488 -6.94 -31.55 -14.42
CA GLU A 488 -6.88 -30.53 -15.47
C GLU A 488 -5.42 -30.19 -15.85
N PRO A 489 -5.14 -29.84 -17.12
CA PRO A 489 -3.86 -29.29 -17.59
C PRO A 489 -3.29 -28.13 -16.77
N GLY A 490 -1.97 -28.07 -16.64
CA GLY A 490 -1.25 -27.12 -15.78
C GLY A 490 -0.05 -27.74 -15.07
N ALA A 491 0.14 -27.39 -13.79
CA ALA A 491 1.27 -27.88 -12.99
C ALA A 491 1.31 -29.42 -12.84
N SER A 492 0.15 -30.07 -12.89
CA SER A 492 -0.05 -31.51 -13.01
C SER A 492 0.72 -32.15 -14.18
N GLU A 493 0.71 -31.53 -15.36
CA GLU A 493 1.42 -32.00 -16.56
C GLU A 493 2.95 -31.86 -16.42
N PHE A 494 3.40 -30.96 -15.54
CA PHE A 494 4.80 -30.82 -15.12
C PHE A 494 5.19 -31.77 -13.98
N GLY A 495 4.31 -32.72 -13.61
CA GLY A 495 4.53 -33.62 -12.47
C GLY A 495 4.51 -32.91 -11.11
N LEU A 496 3.98 -31.68 -11.02
CA LEU A 496 3.93 -30.90 -9.79
C LEU A 496 2.56 -31.00 -9.12
N GLY A 497 2.56 -31.43 -7.86
CA GLY A 497 1.39 -31.49 -7.00
C GLY A 497 1.47 -30.51 -5.82
N LEU A 498 0.40 -30.46 -5.03
CA LEU A 498 0.38 -29.79 -3.72
C LEU A 498 -0.11 -30.76 -2.66
N GLU A 499 0.38 -30.60 -1.43
CA GLU A 499 -0.15 -31.33 -0.28
C GLU A 499 -1.62 -31.02 -0.01
N GLN A 500 -2.31 -31.93 0.70
CA GLN A 500 -3.72 -31.71 0.98
C GLN A 500 -3.96 -30.60 2.02
N ASN A 501 -3.20 -30.63 3.11
CA ASN A 501 -3.36 -29.71 4.23
C ASN A 501 -2.50 -28.45 4.07
N LEU A 502 -2.86 -27.41 4.83
CA LEU A 502 -2.00 -26.25 5.04
C LEU A 502 -0.77 -26.62 5.87
N VAL A 503 0.37 -25.98 5.59
CA VAL A 503 1.63 -26.20 6.34
C VAL A 503 1.45 -25.83 7.81
N ARG A 504 1.61 -26.82 8.68
CA ARG A 504 1.65 -26.65 10.13
C ARG A 504 3.01 -26.09 10.54
N VAL A 505 3.02 -24.95 11.22
CA VAL A 505 4.25 -24.28 11.68
C VAL A 505 4.28 -24.20 13.21
N PRO A 506 5.44 -24.45 13.86
CA PRO A 506 5.57 -24.22 15.30
C PRO A 506 5.50 -22.73 15.61
N VAL A 507 4.92 -22.39 16.77
CA VAL A 507 4.80 -21.01 17.24
C VAL A 507 5.38 -20.83 18.64
N PHE A 508 6.07 -19.71 18.81
CA PHE A 508 6.71 -19.30 20.05
C PHE A 508 5.98 -18.08 20.60
N LYS A 509 5.78 -18.03 21.92
CA LYS A 509 5.11 -16.92 22.59
C LYS A 509 6.14 -16.02 23.25
N LEU A 510 6.39 -14.87 22.67
CA LEU A 510 7.21 -13.83 23.27
C LEU A 510 6.53 -13.28 24.53
N LYS A 511 7.35 -12.88 25.52
CA LYS A 511 6.87 -12.26 26.76
C LYS A 511 6.17 -10.94 26.42
N GLN A 512 4.98 -10.71 26.96
CA GLN A 512 4.35 -9.39 26.94
C GLN A 512 5.12 -8.46 27.90
N PRO A 513 5.58 -7.28 27.45
CA PRO A 513 6.33 -6.36 28.31
C PRO A 513 5.43 -5.62 29.31
N THR A 514 6.07 -5.19 30.40
CA THR A 514 5.48 -4.28 31.38
C THR A 514 5.57 -2.84 30.87
N VAL A 515 4.41 -2.22 30.63
CA VAL A 515 4.31 -0.79 30.25
C VAL A 515 4.13 0.05 31.51
N ARG A 516 4.83 1.18 31.61
CA ARG A 516 4.83 2.09 32.76
C ARG A 516 4.35 3.49 32.38
N TYR A 517 3.59 4.09 33.29
CA TYR A 517 3.00 5.44 33.22
C TYR A 517 3.26 6.16 34.55
N GLY A 518 2.95 7.45 34.64
CA GLY A 518 2.89 8.14 35.94
C GLY A 518 1.66 7.73 36.75
N VAL A 519 1.75 7.89 38.07
CA VAL A 519 0.63 7.70 39.01
C VAL A 519 -0.06 9.04 39.27
N GLN A 520 -1.39 9.04 39.43
CA GLN A 520 -2.13 10.23 39.86
C GLN A 520 -2.09 10.36 41.40
N ALA A 521 -1.74 11.54 41.89
CA ALA A 521 -1.59 11.80 43.34
C ALA A 521 -2.93 12.07 44.03
N SER A 522 -3.79 11.06 44.17
CA SER A 522 -4.98 11.13 45.04
C SER A 522 -5.47 9.76 45.55
N GLN A 523 -5.96 9.76 46.79
CA GLN A 523 -6.64 8.67 47.51
C GLN A 523 -5.86 7.37 47.77
N SER A 524 -5.09 7.40 48.87
CA SER A 524 -5.09 6.38 49.93
C SER A 524 -5.04 4.90 49.52
N GLY A 525 -4.07 4.54 48.68
CA GLY A 525 -3.73 3.14 48.38
C GLY A 525 -2.47 3.05 47.54
N SER A 526 -1.76 1.92 47.63
CA SER A 526 -0.51 1.66 46.89
C SER A 526 -0.77 1.43 45.39
N GLN A 527 -1.04 2.50 44.65
CA GLN A 527 -1.29 2.44 43.20
C GLN A 527 0.03 2.25 42.43
N SER A 528 0.10 1.18 41.64
CA SER A 528 1.27 0.89 40.80
C SER A 528 1.38 1.84 39.60
N ASP A 529 2.60 2.19 39.22
CA ASP A 529 2.94 2.96 38.02
C ASP A 529 2.81 2.10 36.75
N GLN A 530 3.01 0.79 36.88
CA GLN A 530 2.81 -0.23 35.85
C GLN A 530 1.35 -0.32 35.39
N VAL A 531 1.13 -0.61 34.11
CA VAL A 531 -0.18 -1.02 33.58
C VAL A 531 -0.44 -2.45 34.06
N ASP A 532 -1.50 -2.66 34.85
CA ASP A 532 -1.83 -3.99 35.37
C ASP A 532 -2.08 -5.00 34.24
N SER A 533 -1.62 -6.22 34.47
CA SER A 533 -1.82 -7.42 33.66
C SER A 533 -3.25 -7.67 33.17
N GLN A 534 -4.28 -7.45 33.99
CA GLN A 534 -5.68 -7.64 33.59
C GLN A 534 -6.15 -6.52 32.67
N SER A 535 -5.65 -5.30 32.91
CA SER A 535 -5.90 -4.14 32.04
C SER A 535 -5.13 -4.17 30.71
N LEU A 536 -3.95 -4.81 30.65
CA LEU A 536 -3.12 -4.97 29.44
C LEU A 536 -3.51 -6.22 28.64
N ARG A 537 -4.80 -6.36 28.33
CA ARG A 537 -5.36 -7.57 27.68
C ARG A 537 -5.14 -7.56 26.17
N TYR A 538 -4.47 -8.60 25.67
CA TYR A 538 -4.15 -8.78 24.24
C TYR A 538 -3.45 -7.55 23.62
N GLY A 539 -2.39 -7.05 24.28
CA GLY A 539 -1.60 -5.91 23.79
C GLY A 539 -2.38 -4.60 23.64
N SER A 540 -3.46 -4.41 24.41
CA SER A 540 -4.27 -3.18 24.45
C SER A 540 -4.51 -2.76 25.90
N TRP A 541 -4.54 -1.46 26.17
CA TRP A 541 -4.82 -0.88 27.49
C TRP A 541 -5.54 0.49 27.34
N ASN A 542 -5.74 1.22 28.44
CA ASN A 542 -6.32 2.56 28.44
C ASN A 542 -5.55 3.51 29.40
N LEU A 543 -5.97 4.78 29.49
CA LEU A 543 -5.33 5.81 30.35
C LEU A 543 -6.09 6.07 31.67
N VAL A 544 -7.01 5.19 32.08
CA VAL A 544 -7.84 5.40 33.28
C VAL A 544 -6.94 5.36 34.53
N ARG A 545 -7.01 6.43 35.35
CA ARG A 545 -6.18 6.64 36.55
C ARG A 545 -4.66 6.66 36.31
N LYS A 546 -4.21 7.02 35.10
CA LYS A 546 -2.79 7.17 34.75
C LYS A 546 -2.45 8.61 34.36
N SER A 547 -1.21 9.02 34.57
CA SER A 547 -0.59 10.23 34.00
C SER A 547 0.54 9.84 33.05
N PHE A 548 1.01 10.75 32.20
CA PHE A 548 2.16 10.46 31.32
C PHE A 548 3.43 10.19 32.15
N PHE A 549 4.30 9.29 31.67
CA PHE A 549 5.52 8.91 32.38
C PHE A 549 6.47 10.11 32.59
N LYS A 550 6.57 11.00 31.59
CA LYS A 550 7.09 12.36 31.73
C LYS A 550 6.12 13.32 31.01
N PRO A 551 5.24 14.03 31.71
CA PRO A 551 4.36 15.02 31.08
C PRO A 551 5.17 16.25 30.64
N ALA A 552 4.72 16.91 29.57
CA ALA A 552 5.28 18.16 29.09
C ALA A 552 5.25 19.24 30.18
N LYS A 553 6.34 19.99 30.34
CA LYS A 553 6.54 20.97 31.42
C LYS A 553 5.50 22.10 31.42
N GLY A 554 4.94 22.42 30.26
CA GLY A 554 3.86 23.38 30.06
C GLY A 554 3.79 23.88 28.63
N PHE A 555 2.62 24.34 28.20
CA PHE A 555 2.46 24.99 26.89
C PHE A 555 1.20 25.86 26.82
N ARG A 556 1.26 26.88 25.97
CA ARG A 556 0.11 27.72 25.64
C ARG A 556 -0.61 27.12 24.43
N TRP A 557 -1.92 26.90 24.52
CA TRP A 557 -2.71 26.29 23.44
C TRP A 557 -4.02 27.02 23.19
N THR A 558 -4.60 26.79 22.02
CA THR A 558 -5.97 27.20 21.72
C THR A 558 -6.61 26.29 20.69
N TYR A 559 -7.90 26.49 20.42
CA TYR A 559 -8.57 25.93 19.25
C TYR A 559 -8.93 27.05 18.27
N ALA A 560 -9.09 26.70 17.00
CA ALA A 560 -9.65 27.59 15.97
C ALA A 560 -10.60 26.80 15.07
N GLU A 561 -11.81 27.31 14.85
CA GLU A 561 -12.80 26.67 13.99
C GLU A 561 -12.77 27.25 12.58
N LEU A 562 -12.44 26.40 11.61
CA LEU A 562 -12.39 26.77 10.20
C LEU A 562 -13.78 26.55 9.58
N CYS A 563 -14.47 27.63 9.30
CA CYS A 563 -15.79 27.62 8.67
C CYS A 563 -15.67 28.00 7.20
N LEU A 564 -16.51 27.41 6.34
CA LEU A 564 -16.66 27.90 4.97
C LEU A 564 -17.43 29.21 4.93
N GLU A 565 -17.30 29.95 3.83
CA GLU A 565 -18.18 31.07 3.51
C GLU A 565 -19.62 30.57 3.36
N GLY A 566 -20.59 31.30 3.92
CA GLY A 566 -21.98 30.84 4.07
C GLY A 566 -22.18 29.65 5.05
N GLY A 567 -21.12 29.02 5.53
CA GLY A 567 -21.21 27.88 6.45
C GLY A 567 -21.71 28.25 7.85
N THR A 568 -22.39 27.30 8.50
CA THR A 568 -22.80 27.39 9.92
C THR A 568 -21.72 26.78 10.81
N PRO A 569 -21.16 27.53 11.78
CA PRO A 569 -20.22 26.99 12.76
C PRO A 569 -20.93 26.16 13.83
N ALA A 570 -20.17 25.46 14.68
CA ALA A 570 -20.68 24.82 15.89
C ALA A 570 -21.29 25.85 16.85
N THR A 571 -22.09 25.39 17.82
CA THR A 571 -22.60 26.28 18.89
C THR A 571 -21.51 26.56 19.93
N GLN A 572 -21.57 27.73 20.56
CA GLN A 572 -20.54 28.15 21.52
C GLN A 572 -20.41 27.17 22.70
N ASN A 573 -21.52 26.67 23.22
CA ASN A 573 -21.54 25.68 24.30
C ASN A 573 -20.72 24.42 23.95
N VAL A 574 -20.81 23.89 22.72
CA VAL A 574 -20.07 22.68 22.31
C VAL A 574 -18.57 22.98 22.19
N ARG A 575 -18.19 24.21 21.80
CA ARG A 575 -16.78 24.66 21.81
C ARG A 575 -16.21 24.84 23.22
N ASP A 576 -16.92 25.52 24.12
CA ASP A 576 -16.46 25.68 25.51
C ASP A 576 -16.47 24.34 26.27
N THR A 577 -17.40 23.41 25.96
CA THR A 577 -17.35 22.03 26.45
C THR A 577 -16.07 21.33 25.99
N PHE A 578 -15.73 21.40 24.70
CA PHE A 578 -14.48 20.83 24.18
C PHE A 578 -13.24 21.46 24.80
N LYS A 579 -13.23 22.79 24.99
CA LYS A 579 -12.17 23.50 25.71
C LYS A 579 -11.99 22.93 27.12
N GLY A 580 -13.07 22.87 27.90
CA GLY A 580 -13.06 22.37 29.28
C GLY A 580 -12.54 20.94 29.34
N SER A 581 -13.25 20.00 28.72
CA SER A 581 -12.91 18.57 28.78
C SER A 581 -11.50 18.26 28.24
N PHE A 582 -10.97 19.01 27.26
CA PHE A 582 -9.59 18.82 26.84
C PHE A 582 -8.57 19.37 27.84
N GLY A 583 -8.85 20.52 28.47
CA GLY A 583 -8.05 21.03 29.60
C GLY A 583 -8.02 20.06 30.78
N ASP A 584 -9.18 19.53 31.18
CA ASP A 584 -9.32 18.53 32.24
C ASP A 584 -8.55 17.25 31.89
N GLN A 585 -8.57 16.84 30.62
CA GLN A 585 -7.84 15.67 30.14
C GLN A 585 -6.31 15.89 30.15
N LEU A 586 -5.83 17.10 29.81
CA LEU A 586 -4.40 17.44 29.90
C LEU A 586 -3.91 17.45 31.35
N GLY A 587 -4.65 18.11 32.25
CA GLY A 587 -4.33 18.19 33.67
C GLY A 587 -4.32 16.82 34.36
N SER A 588 -5.34 15.99 34.11
CA SER A 588 -5.41 14.62 34.65
C SER A 588 -4.29 13.71 34.10
N LEU A 589 -3.82 13.92 32.88
CA LEU A 589 -2.65 13.23 32.33
C LEU A 589 -1.30 13.80 32.81
N GLY A 590 -1.32 14.75 33.75
CA GLY A 590 -0.14 15.29 34.44
C GLY A 590 0.43 16.58 33.83
N ILE A 591 -0.13 17.10 32.75
CA ILE A 591 0.31 18.35 32.10
C ILE A 591 -0.32 19.52 32.85
N LYS A 592 0.22 19.83 34.04
CA LYS A 592 -0.35 20.83 34.96
C LYS A 592 -0.36 22.27 34.39
N ASN A 593 0.59 22.59 33.52
CA ASN A 593 0.84 23.95 33.02
C ASN A 593 0.35 24.15 31.57
N SER A 594 -0.85 23.66 31.22
CA SER A 594 -1.45 23.85 29.89
C SER A 594 -2.41 25.05 29.85
N GLU A 595 -1.90 26.22 29.49
CA GLU A 595 -2.69 27.46 29.42
C GLU A 595 -3.58 27.49 28.17
N PHE A 596 -4.90 27.64 28.33
CA PHE A 596 -5.79 27.94 27.21
C PHE A 596 -5.86 29.44 26.93
N VAL A 597 -5.44 29.85 25.74
CA VAL A 597 -5.44 31.25 25.29
C VAL A 597 -6.75 31.59 24.57
N ARG A 598 -7.46 32.62 25.03
CA ARG A 598 -8.55 33.27 24.26
C ARG A 598 -7.96 34.29 23.29
N HIS A 599 -8.49 34.37 22.07
CA HIS A 599 -8.01 35.34 21.07
C HIS A 599 -8.50 36.76 21.40
N PRO A 600 -7.62 37.77 21.58
CA PRO A 600 -8.00 39.09 22.10
C PRO A 600 -9.06 39.79 21.25
N GLN A 601 -8.88 39.80 19.93
CA GLN A 601 -9.79 40.44 18.97
C GLN A 601 -10.84 39.48 18.33
N ARG A 602 -10.95 38.23 18.81
CA ARG A 602 -11.77 37.18 18.15
C ARG A 602 -12.35 36.17 19.16
N PRO A 603 -13.19 36.61 20.12
CA PRO A 603 -13.63 35.78 21.25
C PRO A 603 -14.40 34.51 20.88
N THR A 604 -14.92 34.41 19.64
CA THR A 604 -15.59 33.21 19.12
C THR A 604 -14.65 32.11 18.61
N HIS A 605 -13.38 32.45 18.34
CA HIS A 605 -12.38 31.56 17.71
C HIS A 605 -12.77 31.00 16.33
N ILE A 606 -13.71 31.64 15.62
CA ILE A 606 -14.15 31.25 14.28
C ILE A 606 -13.36 32.02 13.20
N TYR A 607 -12.87 31.29 12.22
CA TYR A 607 -12.22 31.81 11.02
C TYR A 607 -13.01 31.36 9.79
N ARG A 608 -13.55 32.32 9.02
CA ARG A 608 -14.14 32.01 7.71
C ARG A 608 -13.03 31.91 6.66
N LEU A 609 -13.02 30.81 5.92
CA LEU A 609 -12.15 30.59 4.77
C LEU A 609 -12.71 31.35 3.56
N PRO A 610 -11.87 31.83 2.63
CA PRO A 610 -12.29 32.60 1.44
C PRO A 610 -12.84 31.67 0.34
N CYS A 611 -13.80 30.80 0.70
CA CYS A 611 -14.47 29.90 -0.23
C CYS A 611 -15.77 29.32 0.36
N THR A 612 -16.82 29.26 -0.47
CA THR A 612 -18.11 28.60 -0.15
C THR A 612 -18.02 27.07 -0.21
N ARG A 613 -17.06 26.54 -1.00
CA ARG A 613 -16.68 25.13 -1.04
C ARG A 613 -15.15 25.01 -1.13
N LEU A 614 -14.57 24.00 -0.48
CA LEU A 614 -13.14 23.70 -0.67
C LEU A 614 -12.88 23.25 -2.13
N PRO A 615 -11.75 23.65 -2.71
CA PRO A 615 -11.44 23.46 -4.13
C PRO A 615 -11.12 22.00 -4.48
N ALA A 616 -11.40 21.63 -5.73
CA ALA A 616 -10.93 20.41 -6.35
C ALA A 616 -9.48 20.58 -6.84
N PRO A 617 -8.71 19.49 -7.04
CA PRO A 617 -7.28 19.56 -7.41
C PRO A 617 -6.94 20.35 -8.68
N HIS A 618 -7.91 20.57 -9.58
CA HIS A 618 -7.72 21.35 -10.81
C HIS A 618 -7.90 22.87 -10.65
N GLU A 619 -8.42 23.33 -9.51
CA GLU A 619 -8.78 24.72 -9.25
C GLU A 619 -7.62 25.51 -8.62
N HIS A 620 -6.49 25.56 -9.33
CA HIS A 620 -5.20 26.08 -8.86
C HIS A 620 -5.28 27.46 -8.15
N ASN A 621 -6.10 28.38 -8.66
CA ASN A 621 -6.29 29.71 -8.06
C ASN A 621 -7.04 29.65 -6.72
N ALA A 622 -8.09 28.84 -6.63
CA ALA A 622 -8.83 28.64 -5.38
C ALA A 622 -8.00 27.86 -4.34
N ILE A 623 -7.14 26.93 -4.78
CA ILE A 623 -6.14 26.28 -3.91
C ILE A 623 -5.14 27.32 -3.35
N LYS A 624 -4.70 28.29 -4.18
CA LYS A 624 -3.85 29.39 -3.71
C LYS A 624 -4.58 30.26 -2.67
N GLN A 625 -5.80 30.73 -2.98
CA GLN A 625 -6.62 31.55 -2.07
C GLN A 625 -6.90 30.84 -0.73
N LEU A 626 -7.15 29.52 -0.77
CA LEU A 626 -7.28 28.71 0.45
C LEU A 626 -5.98 28.71 1.26
N GLY A 627 -4.83 28.52 0.61
CA GLY A 627 -3.52 28.58 1.26
C GLY A 627 -3.23 29.93 1.89
N ASP A 628 -3.49 31.03 1.18
CA ASP A 628 -3.28 32.39 1.68
C ASP A 628 -4.26 32.71 2.84
N GLY A 629 -5.49 32.19 2.82
CA GLY A 629 -6.39 32.23 3.96
C GLY A 629 -5.85 31.49 5.19
N ILE A 630 -5.36 30.25 5.03
CA ILE A 630 -4.77 29.46 6.12
C ILE A 630 -3.48 30.10 6.66
N ARG A 631 -2.67 30.73 5.81
CA ARG A 631 -1.49 31.52 6.19
C ARG A 631 -1.87 32.62 7.18
N THR A 632 -2.93 33.37 6.90
CA THR A 632 -3.45 34.41 7.80
C THR A 632 -3.91 33.81 9.13
N VAL A 633 -4.68 32.70 9.13
CA VAL A 633 -5.12 32.04 10.38
C VAL A 633 -3.94 31.62 11.25
N LEU A 634 -2.93 30.95 10.68
CA LEU A 634 -1.83 30.39 11.47
C LEU A 634 -0.88 31.47 11.99
N ARG A 635 -0.67 32.57 11.23
CA ARG A 635 0.05 33.75 11.73
C ARG A 635 -0.71 34.45 12.86
N ASP A 636 -2.00 34.72 12.70
CA ASP A 636 -2.86 35.33 13.74
C ASP A 636 -2.74 34.57 15.09
N LEU A 637 -2.77 33.24 15.04
CA LEU A 637 -2.58 32.39 16.22
C LEU A 637 -1.13 32.40 16.77
N LYS A 638 -0.11 32.38 15.90
CA LYS A 638 1.31 32.39 16.31
C LYS A 638 1.75 33.73 16.89
N GLU A 639 1.29 34.84 16.30
CA GLU A 639 1.76 36.20 16.55
C GLU A 639 0.90 36.90 17.61
N ASN A 640 -0.44 36.92 17.44
CA ASN A 640 -1.36 37.63 18.33
C ASN A 640 -1.77 36.80 19.56
N CYS A 641 -1.95 35.48 19.40
CA CYS A 641 -2.23 34.60 20.55
C CYS A 641 -0.96 34.05 21.23
N ARG A 642 0.19 34.01 20.54
CA ARG A 642 1.45 33.43 21.04
C ARG A 642 1.27 32.01 21.61
N VAL A 643 0.54 31.16 20.89
CA VAL A 643 0.34 29.74 21.25
C VAL A 643 1.42 28.83 20.68
N HIS A 644 1.70 27.73 21.36
CA HIS A 644 2.57 26.65 20.90
C HIS A 644 1.77 25.59 20.13
N LEU A 645 0.50 25.39 20.51
CA LEU A 645 -0.44 24.43 19.91
C LEU A 645 -1.73 25.11 19.42
N ALA A 646 -2.12 24.83 18.18
CA ALA A 646 -3.46 25.10 17.66
C ALA A 646 -4.21 23.80 17.32
N VAL A 647 -5.38 23.59 17.95
CA VAL A 647 -6.32 22.54 17.56
C VAL A 647 -7.30 23.10 16.52
N LEU A 648 -7.11 22.70 15.27
CA LEU A 648 -7.87 23.21 14.13
C LEU A 648 -9.10 22.33 13.89
N LEU A 649 -10.28 22.89 14.12
CA LEU A 649 -11.56 22.22 13.90
C LEU A 649 -11.97 22.42 12.44
N LEU A 650 -12.00 21.34 11.66
CA LEU A 650 -12.21 21.35 10.20
C LEU A 650 -13.67 21.03 9.85
N PRO A 651 -14.26 21.67 8.83
CA PRO A 651 -15.68 21.51 8.51
C PRO A 651 -15.98 20.16 7.83
N ARG A 652 -14.99 19.54 7.19
CA ARG A 652 -15.04 18.20 6.60
C ARG A 652 -13.63 17.58 6.51
N LYS A 653 -13.54 16.28 6.24
CA LYS A 653 -12.27 15.63 5.85
C LYS A 653 -11.94 16.05 4.42
N ASP A 654 -10.86 16.81 4.24
CA ASP A 654 -10.45 17.37 2.96
C ASP A 654 -8.91 17.39 2.85
N VAL A 655 -8.39 17.15 1.64
CA VAL A 655 -6.96 16.92 1.39
C VAL A 655 -6.21 18.22 1.17
N GLU A 656 -6.76 19.14 0.38
CA GLU A 656 -6.08 20.39 0.06
C GLU A 656 -6.02 21.28 1.30
N LEU A 657 -7.12 21.33 2.06
CA LEU A 657 -7.17 22.00 3.37
C LEU A 657 -6.15 21.42 4.35
N TYR A 658 -6.08 20.08 4.50
CA TYR A 658 -5.11 19.46 5.40
C TYR A 658 -3.66 19.68 4.95
N SER A 659 -3.38 19.59 3.65
CA SER A 659 -2.04 19.78 3.10
C SER A 659 -1.57 21.21 3.26
N ALA A 660 -2.42 22.20 2.96
CA ALA A 660 -2.14 23.62 3.19
C ALA A 660 -1.84 23.90 4.67
N ILE A 661 -2.68 23.42 5.59
CA ILE A 661 -2.46 23.55 7.04
C ILE A 661 -1.09 23.00 7.47
N LYS A 662 -0.66 21.85 6.93
CA LYS A 662 0.62 21.24 7.29
C LYS A 662 1.81 21.95 6.66
N GLN A 663 1.77 22.25 5.36
CA GLN A 663 2.82 23.01 4.69
C GLN A 663 3.07 24.36 5.38
N ILE A 664 2.01 25.13 5.62
CA ILE A 664 2.11 26.47 6.22
C ILE A 664 2.53 26.39 7.69
N GLY A 665 1.88 25.53 8.49
CA GLY A 665 2.16 25.41 9.92
C GLY A 665 3.55 24.84 10.23
N ASP A 666 3.96 23.78 9.52
CA ASP A 666 5.20 23.06 9.81
C ASP A 666 6.44 23.70 9.16
N GLN A 667 6.30 24.40 8.02
CA GLN A 667 7.44 24.93 7.25
C GLN A 667 7.58 26.47 7.29
N GLU A 668 6.48 27.21 7.40
CA GLU A 668 6.48 28.68 7.22
C GLU A 668 6.20 29.47 8.50
N VAL A 669 5.37 28.95 9.41
CA VAL A 669 4.89 29.67 10.62
C VAL A 669 5.46 29.11 11.93
N GLY A 670 5.90 27.84 11.95
CA GLY A 670 6.43 27.23 13.17
C GLY A 670 5.37 27.05 14.26
N LEU A 671 4.14 26.71 13.89
CA LEU A 671 3.04 26.50 14.83
C LEU A 671 2.62 25.02 14.82
N SER A 672 2.71 24.37 15.98
CA SER A 672 2.30 22.96 16.11
C SER A 672 0.78 22.87 15.95
N THR A 673 0.33 22.08 14.96
CA THR A 673 -1.11 21.92 14.66
C THR A 673 -1.58 20.49 14.84
N VAL A 674 -2.78 20.33 15.40
CA VAL A 674 -3.55 19.08 15.34
C VAL A 674 -4.92 19.36 14.75
N CYS A 675 -5.30 18.61 13.73
CA CYS A 675 -6.56 18.81 13.01
C CYS A 675 -7.62 17.82 13.51
N HIS A 676 -8.83 18.31 13.77
CA HIS A 676 -9.99 17.49 14.10
C HIS A 676 -11.16 17.80 13.16
N VAL A 677 -11.72 16.79 12.50
CA VAL A 677 -12.88 16.98 11.62
C VAL A 677 -14.15 16.99 12.47
N LEU A 678 -14.91 18.09 12.38
CA LEU A 678 -16.21 18.25 13.03
C LEU A 678 -17.17 17.13 12.61
N SER A 679 -18.01 16.69 13.54
CA SER A 679 -18.93 15.56 13.32
C SER A 679 -20.22 15.72 14.13
N ARG A 680 -21.19 14.83 13.93
CA ARG A 680 -22.39 14.79 14.77
C ARG A 680 -22.01 14.30 16.18
N VAL A 681 -22.39 15.08 17.19
CA VAL A 681 -22.12 14.83 18.61
C VAL A 681 -23.45 14.54 19.32
N GLY A 682 -23.48 13.51 20.16
CA GLY A 682 -24.71 13.04 20.80
C GLY A 682 -25.63 12.23 19.89
N TYR A 683 -26.80 11.86 20.41
CA TYR A 683 -27.77 10.96 19.76
C TYR A 683 -29.16 11.61 19.65
N GLY A 684 -30.00 11.11 18.74
CA GLY A 684 -31.39 11.61 18.59
C GLY A 684 -31.48 13.04 18.04
N PRO A 685 -32.60 13.75 18.28
CA PRO A 685 -32.85 15.09 17.74
C PRO A 685 -32.02 16.20 18.42
N THR A 686 -31.50 15.96 19.62
CA THR A 686 -30.63 16.90 20.36
C THR A 686 -29.16 16.86 19.91
N ALA A 687 -28.81 16.00 18.95
CA ALA A 687 -27.46 15.82 18.47
C ALA A 687 -26.97 17.00 17.61
N THR A 688 -25.93 17.69 18.08
CA THR A 688 -25.35 18.89 17.45
C THR A 688 -24.23 18.52 16.47
N PHE A 689 -23.73 19.51 15.71
CA PHE A 689 -22.50 19.39 14.93
C PHE A 689 -21.36 20.09 15.68
N GLY A 690 -20.23 19.41 15.86
CA GLY A 690 -19.15 19.92 16.72
C GLY A 690 -17.92 19.03 16.86
N PRO A 691 -16.93 19.47 17.65
CA PRO A 691 -15.79 18.66 18.09
C PRO A 691 -16.21 17.50 19.00
N LYS A 692 -15.45 16.40 18.97
CA LYS A 692 -15.63 15.27 19.89
C LYS A 692 -15.03 15.55 21.27
N THR A 693 -15.71 15.07 22.31
CA THR A 693 -15.33 15.23 23.72
C THR A 693 -15.24 13.90 24.48
N THR A 694 -15.27 12.76 23.79
CA THR A 694 -15.16 11.44 24.45
C THR A 694 -13.76 11.23 25.03
N PRO A 695 -13.61 10.65 26.25
CA PRO A 695 -12.31 10.49 26.91
C PRO A 695 -11.24 9.83 26.03
N ASP A 696 -11.58 8.75 25.32
CA ASP A 696 -10.67 8.09 24.37
C ASP A 696 -10.14 9.05 23.30
N PHE A 697 -10.98 9.95 22.77
CA PHE A 697 -10.56 10.91 21.76
C PHE A 697 -9.64 11.98 22.37
N LEU A 698 -10.00 12.50 23.55
CA LEU A 698 -9.23 13.53 24.23
C LEU A 698 -7.88 13.00 24.73
N GLY A 699 -7.81 11.76 25.21
CA GLY A 699 -6.56 11.07 25.57
C GLY A 699 -5.65 10.83 24.36
N ASN A 700 -6.21 10.42 23.21
CA ASN A 700 -5.45 10.32 21.95
C ASN A 700 -4.99 11.70 21.43
N LEU A 701 -5.73 12.77 21.69
CA LEU A 701 -5.34 14.16 21.38
C LEU A 701 -4.22 14.64 22.32
N ALA A 702 -4.33 14.37 23.62
CA ALA A 702 -3.32 14.69 24.63
C ALA A 702 -1.99 13.95 24.38
N MET A 703 -2.03 12.66 24.02
CA MET A 703 -0.85 11.89 23.62
C MET A 703 -0.10 12.53 22.45
N LYS A 704 -0.82 13.10 21.48
CA LYS A 704 -0.22 13.85 20.35
C LYS A 704 0.31 15.21 20.76
N ALA A 705 -0.31 15.89 21.73
CA ALA A 705 0.13 17.19 22.22
C ALA A 705 1.44 17.06 23.02
N ASN A 706 1.49 16.10 23.95
CA ASN A 706 2.63 15.88 24.85
C ASN A 706 3.96 15.71 24.08
N LEU A 707 4.01 14.77 23.13
CA LEU A 707 5.21 14.48 22.32
C LEU A 707 5.54 15.53 21.25
N LYS A 708 4.64 16.49 20.97
CA LYS A 708 4.89 17.56 19.99
C LYS A 708 5.46 18.84 20.58
N LEU A 709 5.27 19.05 21.88
CA LEU A 709 5.42 20.38 22.50
C LEU A 709 6.56 20.43 23.52
N ASP A 710 7.00 19.28 24.02
CA ASP A 710 8.18 19.15 24.88
C ASP A 710 9.02 17.97 24.40
N VAL A 711 10.30 18.26 24.07
CA VAL A 711 11.26 17.27 23.56
C VAL A 711 11.86 16.37 24.66
N SER A 712 11.42 16.55 25.91
CA SER A 712 11.71 15.68 27.06
C SER A 712 10.49 14.90 27.58
N ALA A 713 9.33 15.08 26.95
CA ALA A 713 8.11 14.36 27.31
C ALA A 713 8.10 12.90 26.85
N VAL A 714 7.53 12.02 27.66
CA VAL A 714 7.40 10.58 27.44
C VAL A 714 5.99 10.17 27.82
N ASN A 715 5.22 9.60 26.87
CA ASN A 715 3.85 9.17 27.13
C ASN A 715 3.82 7.92 28.01
N GLN A 716 4.54 6.88 27.57
CA GLN A 716 4.73 5.61 28.27
C GLN A 716 6.18 5.13 28.15
N ALA A 717 6.61 4.28 29.08
CA ALA A 717 7.92 3.64 29.06
C ALA A 717 7.82 2.10 29.18
N LEU A 718 8.88 1.39 28.80
CA LEU A 718 9.09 -0.01 29.18
C LEU A 718 9.74 -0.09 30.55
N ASP A 719 9.41 -1.12 31.32
CA ASP A 719 10.19 -1.49 32.51
C ASP A 719 11.65 -1.84 32.17
N SER A 720 12.57 -1.58 33.08
CA SER A 720 14.01 -1.84 32.89
C SER A 720 14.32 -3.30 32.60
N ASN A 721 13.55 -4.25 33.15
CA ASN A 721 13.73 -5.68 32.88
C ASN A 721 13.32 -6.04 31.45
N ASP A 722 12.29 -5.38 30.91
CA ASP A 722 11.75 -5.63 29.56
C ASP A 722 12.49 -4.86 28.44
N LYS A 723 13.43 -3.97 28.80
CA LYS A 723 14.41 -3.42 27.86
C LYS A 723 15.46 -4.47 27.43
N GLY A 724 15.79 -5.41 28.32
CA GLY A 724 16.79 -6.45 28.09
C GLY A 724 18.20 -5.88 27.82
N PRO A 725 19.16 -6.72 27.37
CA PRO A 725 20.53 -6.28 27.11
C PRO A 725 20.66 -5.42 25.83
N ILE A 726 19.63 -5.37 24.98
CA ILE A 726 19.70 -4.67 23.68
C ILE A 726 19.21 -3.20 23.79
N LEU A 727 18.23 -2.89 24.63
CA LEU A 727 17.69 -1.52 24.76
C LEU A 727 18.33 -0.78 25.96
N THR A 728 19.65 -0.64 25.94
CA THR A 728 20.37 0.15 26.95
C THR A 728 19.99 1.64 26.86
N PRO A 729 20.20 2.45 27.92
CA PRO A 729 19.95 3.89 27.90
C PRO A 729 20.73 4.66 26.83
N THR A 730 21.77 4.06 26.26
CA THR A 730 22.64 4.60 25.21
C THR A 730 22.44 3.96 23.84
N THR A 731 21.44 3.09 23.66
CA THR A 731 21.07 2.57 22.33
C THR A 731 20.43 3.68 21.50
N MET A 732 20.75 3.76 20.20
CA MET A 732 19.98 4.56 19.23
C MET A 732 19.23 3.65 18.27
N ILE A 733 17.96 3.96 18.02
CA ILE A 733 17.12 3.27 17.03
C ILE A 733 16.78 4.24 15.90
N ILE A 734 16.91 3.79 14.66
CA ILE A 734 16.63 4.54 13.44
C ILE A 734 15.52 3.85 12.65
N GLY A 735 14.60 4.63 12.09
CA GLY A 735 13.59 4.16 11.15
C GLY A 735 13.77 4.83 9.78
N ILE A 736 13.65 4.07 8.69
CA ILE A 736 13.84 4.54 7.31
C ILE A 736 12.65 4.10 6.44
N ASP A 737 11.97 5.06 5.81
CA ASP A 737 10.93 4.82 4.80
C ASP A 737 11.15 5.66 3.53
N VAL A 738 10.62 5.19 2.40
CA VAL A 738 10.60 5.90 1.11
C VAL A 738 9.18 5.95 0.57
N THR A 739 8.78 7.15 0.17
CA THR A 739 7.44 7.45 -0.30
C THR A 739 7.46 7.88 -1.76
N HIS A 740 6.76 7.12 -2.60
CA HIS A 740 6.66 7.38 -4.03
C HIS A 740 5.48 8.31 -4.40
N PRO A 741 5.58 9.01 -5.56
CA PRO A 741 4.45 9.69 -6.17
C PRO A 741 3.33 8.70 -6.58
N GLY A 742 2.08 9.17 -6.60
CA GLY A 742 0.95 8.38 -7.09
C GLY A 742 0.79 8.44 -8.61
N LEU A 743 -0.07 7.57 -9.17
CA LEU A 743 -0.40 7.49 -10.61
C LEU A 743 -1.00 8.77 -11.25
N GLY A 744 -1.21 9.83 -10.46
CA GLY A 744 -1.66 11.14 -10.92
C GLY A 744 -0.68 12.28 -10.63
N ALA A 745 0.57 11.97 -10.28
CA ALA A 745 1.65 12.93 -10.08
C ALA A 745 2.20 13.48 -11.40
N MET A 746 2.99 14.56 -11.35
CA MET A 746 3.75 15.03 -12.50
C MET A 746 4.74 13.95 -13.01
N LYS A 747 4.87 13.76 -14.34
CA LYS A 747 5.81 12.76 -14.88
C LYS A 747 7.24 13.17 -14.54
N GLY A 748 7.97 12.30 -13.84
CA GLY A 748 9.32 12.55 -13.33
C GLY A 748 9.37 13.14 -11.91
N ALA A 749 8.25 13.24 -11.20
CA ALA A 749 8.23 13.68 -9.80
C ALA A 749 9.12 12.79 -8.91
N PRO A 750 9.96 13.36 -8.02
CA PRO A 750 10.84 12.59 -7.15
C PRO A 750 10.07 11.90 -6.03
N SER A 751 10.63 10.80 -5.54
CA SER A 751 10.18 10.18 -4.28
C SER A 751 10.69 11.02 -3.08
N VAL A 752 10.21 10.78 -1.86
CA VAL A 752 10.77 11.40 -0.65
C VAL A 752 11.20 10.31 0.34
N ALA A 753 12.42 10.43 0.85
CA ALA A 753 12.93 9.59 1.93
C ALA A 753 12.72 10.29 3.29
N ALA A 754 12.32 9.52 4.29
CA ALA A 754 12.19 9.97 5.67
C ALA A 754 13.04 9.09 6.59
N VAL A 755 13.81 9.73 7.48
CA VAL A 755 14.62 9.03 8.49
C VAL A 755 14.33 9.63 9.86
N VAL A 756 13.89 8.78 10.79
CA VAL A 756 13.68 9.13 12.21
C VAL A 756 14.77 8.50 13.06
N GLY A 757 15.12 9.13 14.19
CA GLY A 757 16.02 8.57 15.19
C GLY A 757 15.52 8.81 16.60
N SER A 758 15.55 7.80 17.46
CA SER A 758 15.24 7.94 18.89
C SER A 758 16.31 8.76 19.58
N VAL A 759 15.95 9.73 20.43
CA VAL A 759 16.91 10.62 21.12
C VAL A 759 16.96 10.47 22.64
N ASP A 760 16.08 9.66 23.23
CA ASP A 760 15.87 9.51 24.68
C ASP A 760 15.94 8.04 25.16
N PRO A 761 16.35 7.78 26.43
CA PRO A 761 16.41 6.43 27.00
C PRO A 761 15.08 5.67 27.13
N GLU A 762 13.93 6.33 26.95
CA GLU A 762 12.61 5.71 26.92
C GLU A 762 12.10 5.45 25.50
N PHE A 763 12.85 5.84 24.46
CA PHE A 763 12.49 5.73 23.04
C PHE A 763 11.11 6.35 22.72
N SER A 764 10.78 7.49 23.33
CA SER A 764 9.52 8.22 23.12
C SER A 764 9.64 9.37 22.11
N GLN A 765 10.84 9.92 21.90
CA GLN A 765 11.08 11.12 21.09
C GLN A 765 11.85 10.77 19.81
N TRP A 766 11.25 11.08 18.65
CA TRP A 766 11.78 10.67 17.33
C TRP A 766 11.76 11.82 16.30
N PRO A 767 12.68 12.77 16.35
CA PRO A 767 12.78 13.83 15.34
C PRO A 767 13.11 13.25 13.95
N ALA A 768 12.50 13.79 12.89
CA ALA A 768 12.66 13.30 11.51
C ALA A 768 13.55 14.22 10.63
N SER A 769 14.38 13.61 9.78
CA SER A 769 14.92 14.23 8.56
C SER A 769 14.04 13.86 7.36
N LEU A 770 13.84 14.81 6.44
CA LEU A 770 13.14 14.62 5.17
C LEU A 770 14.03 15.09 4.02
N LYS A 771 14.16 14.29 2.95
CA LYS A 771 14.87 14.73 1.73
C LYS A 771 14.29 14.07 0.49
N GLU A 772 14.27 14.82 -0.60
CA GLU A 772 13.91 14.31 -1.91
C GLU A 772 14.86 13.18 -2.33
N ASN A 773 14.27 12.08 -2.80
CA ASN A 773 14.98 10.94 -3.32
C ASN A 773 15.00 11.04 -4.85
N VAL A 774 15.80 11.98 -5.35
CA VAL A 774 16.08 12.16 -6.77
C VAL A 774 17.08 11.08 -7.20
N VAL A 775 16.58 10.04 -7.85
CA VAL A 775 17.43 9.20 -8.71
C VAL A 775 17.78 10.03 -9.94
N SER A 776 19.06 10.07 -10.32
CA SER A 776 19.54 10.76 -11.51
C SER A 776 18.72 10.34 -12.74
N GLN A 777 18.11 11.30 -13.43
CA GLN A 777 17.27 11.01 -14.60
C GLN A 777 18.11 10.27 -15.65
N ALA A 778 17.73 9.02 -15.94
CA ALA A 778 18.36 8.26 -17.01
C ALA A 778 18.11 8.95 -18.35
N THR A 779 19.16 9.05 -19.18
CA THR A 779 18.96 9.16 -20.62
C THR A 779 18.11 7.97 -21.07
N VAL A 780 17.16 8.23 -21.97
CA VAL A 780 16.26 7.22 -22.53
C VAL A 780 17.08 6.23 -23.38
N ASP A 781 16.46 5.11 -23.79
CA ASP A 781 16.95 4.12 -24.75
C ASP A 781 17.78 2.93 -24.20
N ASP A 782 17.42 2.41 -23.02
CA ASP A 782 17.85 1.08 -22.57
C ASP A 782 16.72 0.37 -21.78
N LYS A 783 16.49 -0.93 -22.08
CA LYS A 783 15.44 -1.74 -21.45
C LYS A 783 15.88 -2.33 -20.11
N ASP A 784 17.16 -2.68 -19.95
CA ASP A 784 17.67 -3.23 -18.68
C ASP A 784 17.71 -2.17 -17.58
N ARG A 785 17.78 -0.88 -17.95
CA ARG A 785 17.60 0.23 -17.02
C ARG A 785 16.28 0.15 -16.27
N LYS A 786 15.13 -0.17 -16.88
CA LYS A 786 13.83 -0.06 -16.17
C LYS A 786 13.65 -0.98 -14.97
N LYS A 787 14.29 -2.16 -14.96
CA LYS A 787 14.33 -3.01 -13.75
C LYS A 787 15.17 -2.35 -12.66
N LYS A 788 16.36 -1.87 -13.05
CA LYS A 788 17.32 -1.12 -12.21
C LYS A 788 16.72 0.21 -11.70
N ASP A 789 15.87 0.85 -12.47
CA ASP A 789 15.13 2.08 -12.11
C ASP A 789 14.15 1.78 -10.98
N LYS A 790 13.41 0.67 -11.05
CA LYS A 790 12.49 0.29 -9.97
C LYS A 790 13.23 -0.04 -8.67
N GLU A 791 14.37 -0.72 -8.75
CA GLU A 791 15.22 -1.01 -7.60
C GLU A 791 15.86 0.28 -7.03
N SER A 792 16.28 1.22 -7.90
CA SER A 792 16.91 2.47 -7.49
C SER A 792 15.94 3.54 -6.98
N ASN A 793 14.66 3.54 -7.40
CA ASN A 793 13.63 4.45 -6.86
C ASN A 793 13.40 4.24 -5.36
N GLU A 794 13.46 2.97 -4.92
CA GLU A 794 13.30 2.56 -3.52
C GLU A 794 14.60 2.73 -2.72
N ARG A 795 15.77 2.83 -3.35
CA ARG A 795 17.05 3.13 -2.70
C ARG A 795 17.11 4.58 -2.23
N VAL A 796 17.43 4.83 -0.96
CA VAL A 796 17.69 6.18 -0.45
C VAL A 796 19.07 6.68 -0.93
N VAL A 797 19.09 7.53 -1.95
CA VAL A 797 20.32 7.99 -2.64
C VAL A 797 21.27 8.77 -1.71
N ASN A 798 20.72 9.62 -0.83
CA ASN A 798 21.48 10.51 0.05
C ASN A 798 21.43 10.07 1.53
N LEU A 799 21.33 8.77 1.80
CA LEU A 799 21.04 8.24 3.14
C LEU A 799 22.07 8.66 4.21
N HIS A 800 23.36 8.65 3.88
CA HIS A 800 24.43 9.13 4.77
C HIS A 800 24.17 10.53 5.37
N THR A 801 23.55 11.46 4.63
CA THR A 801 23.23 12.81 5.12
C THR A 801 22.12 12.75 6.16
N LEU A 802 21.04 12.00 5.87
CA LEU A 802 19.88 11.83 6.76
C LEU A 802 20.28 11.13 8.06
N VAL A 803 21.13 10.10 7.96
CA VAL A 803 21.68 9.36 9.11
C VAL A 803 22.58 10.26 9.96
N TYR A 804 23.53 10.99 9.34
CA TYR A 804 24.38 11.97 10.01
C TYR A 804 23.56 13.01 10.78
N GLU A 805 22.50 13.58 10.19
CA GLU A 805 21.61 14.54 10.86
C GLU A 805 20.94 13.95 12.12
N ARG A 806 20.50 12.68 12.09
CA ARG A 806 19.90 12.03 13.26
C ARG A 806 20.93 11.76 14.37
N ILE A 807 22.12 11.25 14.01
CA ILE A 807 23.16 10.94 15.01
C ILE A 807 23.75 12.24 15.58
N LEU A 808 23.84 13.32 14.79
CA LEU A 808 24.24 14.63 15.29
C LEU A 808 23.24 15.20 16.30
N ASP A 809 21.92 15.06 16.09
CA ASP A 809 20.92 15.49 17.09
C ASP A 809 20.98 14.62 18.36
N TYR A 810 21.16 13.29 18.21
CA TYR A 810 21.42 12.39 19.33
C TYR A 810 22.64 12.82 20.16
N TYR A 811 23.79 13.05 19.51
CA TYR A 811 25.03 13.48 20.16
C TYR A 811 24.89 14.87 20.78
N THR A 812 24.20 15.80 20.10
CA THR A 812 23.95 17.16 20.60
C THR A 812 23.20 17.15 21.93
N ARG A 813 22.26 16.21 22.10
CA ARG A 813 21.46 16.02 23.31
C ARG A 813 22.19 15.22 24.40
N ASN A 814 22.78 14.08 24.04
CA ASN A 814 23.32 13.11 24.99
C ASN A 814 24.82 13.27 25.29
N LYS A 815 25.54 14.13 24.54
CA LYS A 815 27.00 14.39 24.64
C LYS A 815 27.89 13.16 24.52
N LYS A 816 27.35 12.06 24.01
CA LYS A 816 28.01 10.77 23.76
C LYS A 816 27.47 10.18 22.46
N LEU A 817 28.29 9.37 21.81
CA LEU A 817 27.83 8.49 20.73
C LEU A 817 26.94 7.38 21.32
N PRO A 818 25.99 6.83 20.56
CA PRO A 818 25.25 5.66 21.01
C PRO A 818 26.18 4.45 21.10
N ASP A 819 25.89 3.51 22.01
CA ASP A 819 26.71 2.30 22.18
C ASP A 819 26.47 1.23 21.09
N LYS A 820 25.34 1.34 20.38
CA LYS A 820 24.96 0.59 19.17
C LYS A 820 23.79 1.27 18.45
N ILE A 821 23.64 0.99 17.16
CA ILE A 821 22.59 1.57 16.31
C ILE A 821 21.71 0.45 15.74
N ILE A 822 20.39 0.56 15.89
CA ILE A 822 19.42 -0.43 15.41
C ILE A 822 18.55 0.21 14.33
N VAL A 823 18.62 -0.28 13.10
CA VAL A 823 17.98 0.33 11.93
C VAL A 823 16.84 -0.54 11.44
N TYR A 824 15.63 0.03 11.39
CA TYR A 824 14.45 -0.57 10.76
C TYR A 824 14.16 0.09 9.41
N ARG A 825 14.33 -0.66 8.33
CA ARG A 825 14.04 -0.24 6.95
C ARG A 825 12.71 -0.82 6.48
N ASP A 826 11.73 0.03 6.23
CA ASP A 826 10.41 -0.36 5.69
C ASP A 826 10.42 -0.42 4.15
N GLY A 827 9.28 -0.73 3.52
CA GLY A 827 9.02 -0.55 2.09
C GLY A 827 9.60 -1.63 1.16
N LEU A 828 10.82 -2.07 1.44
CA LEU A 828 11.57 -2.99 0.57
C LEU A 828 10.89 -4.36 0.37
N SER A 829 11.04 -4.91 -0.83
CA SER A 829 10.70 -6.29 -1.18
C SER A 829 11.95 -7.18 -1.21
N GLU A 830 11.75 -8.51 -1.19
CA GLU A 830 12.81 -9.52 -1.14
C GLU A 830 13.93 -9.31 -2.17
N GLY A 831 13.58 -8.94 -3.41
CA GLY A 831 14.55 -8.68 -4.49
C GLY A 831 15.37 -7.40 -4.32
N GLN A 832 15.13 -6.58 -3.29
CA GLN A 832 15.84 -5.34 -3.00
C GLN A 832 16.70 -5.42 -1.73
N PHE A 833 16.68 -6.56 -1.02
CA PHE A 833 17.50 -6.75 0.19
C PHE A 833 19.00 -6.64 -0.11
N GLU A 834 19.47 -7.21 -1.22
CA GLU A 834 20.89 -7.14 -1.59
C GLU A 834 21.31 -5.69 -1.96
N MET A 835 20.41 -4.90 -2.55
CA MET A 835 20.63 -3.46 -2.77
C MET A 835 20.77 -2.72 -1.42
N CYS A 836 19.92 -3.02 -0.45
CA CYS A 836 20.00 -2.42 0.89
C CYS A 836 21.33 -2.79 1.58
N LYS A 837 21.74 -4.05 1.51
CA LYS A 837 22.99 -4.59 2.08
C LYS A 837 24.25 -4.02 1.40
N THR A 838 24.24 -3.84 0.08
CA THR A 838 25.41 -3.39 -0.70
C THR A 838 25.51 -1.87 -0.90
N GLN A 839 24.40 -1.12 -0.75
CA GLN A 839 24.36 0.32 -1.07
C GLN A 839 23.82 1.17 0.09
N GLU A 840 22.68 0.81 0.70
CA GLU A 840 22.14 1.59 1.82
C GLU A 840 22.99 1.42 3.09
N PHE A 841 23.43 0.19 3.42
CA PHE A 841 24.21 -0.09 4.63
C PHE A 841 25.57 0.64 4.69
N PRO A 842 26.41 0.65 3.62
CA PRO A 842 27.60 1.50 3.59
C PRO A 842 27.29 2.99 3.73
N SER A 843 26.14 3.46 3.21
CA SER A 843 25.70 4.84 3.37
C SER A 843 25.33 5.16 4.83
N ILE A 844 24.76 4.21 5.57
CA ILE A 844 24.52 4.35 7.02
C ILE A 844 25.85 4.46 7.76
N GLN A 845 26.83 3.59 7.45
CA GLN A 845 28.17 3.64 8.05
C GLN A 845 28.89 4.97 7.76
N GLU A 846 28.79 5.50 6.55
CA GLU A 846 29.34 6.82 6.20
C GLU A 846 28.68 7.96 6.99
N GLY A 847 27.37 7.88 7.27
CA GLY A 847 26.68 8.82 8.15
C GLY A 847 27.26 8.85 9.58
N VAL A 848 27.68 7.69 10.11
CA VAL A 848 28.42 7.60 11.39
C VAL A 848 29.83 8.20 11.25
N ARG A 849 30.58 7.77 10.23
CA ARG A 849 31.98 8.18 10.02
C ARG A 849 32.12 9.69 9.79
N ARG A 850 31.14 10.33 9.15
CA ARG A 850 31.06 11.79 8.98
C ARG A 850 31.02 12.53 10.32
N LEU A 851 30.23 12.05 11.28
CA LEU A 851 30.21 12.64 12.63
C LEU A 851 31.53 12.40 13.37
N LEU A 852 32.11 11.19 13.31
CA LEU A 852 33.42 10.90 13.89
C LEU A 852 34.53 11.81 13.33
N THR A 853 34.48 12.08 12.03
CA THR A 853 35.40 13.02 11.36
C THR A 853 35.21 14.45 11.88
N GLN A 854 33.96 14.92 11.99
CA GLN A 854 33.65 16.26 12.52
C GLN A 854 34.05 16.44 14.00
N LEU A 855 33.99 15.38 14.80
CA LEU A 855 34.43 15.37 16.20
C LEU A 855 35.96 15.26 16.35
N ASN A 856 36.72 15.31 15.25
CA ASN A 856 38.17 15.06 15.21
C ASN A 856 38.58 13.69 15.79
N GLN A 857 37.70 12.70 15.69
CA GLN A 857 37.87 11.34 16.21
C GLN A 857 37.73 10.26 15.10
N PRO A 858 38.35 10.40 13.91
CA PRO A 858 38.14 9.48 12.79
C PRO A 858 38.63 8.04 13.05
N GLN A 859 39.53 7.84 14.03
CA GLN A 859 40.04 6.51 14.44
C GLN A 859 39.17 5.82 15.50
N THR A 860 38.14 6.49 16.03
CA THR A 860 37.24 5.87 17.03
C THR A 860 36.39 4.80 16.36
N LYS A 861 36.38 3.59 16.94
CA LYS A 861 35.57 2.48 16.42
C LYS A 861 34.09 2.89 16.35
N PRO A 862 33.43 2.79 15.17
CA PRO A 862 32.02 3.16 15.06
C PRO A 862 31.13 2.20 15.87
N PRO A 863 29.98 2.66 16.40
CA PRO A 863 29.05 1.79 17.10
C PRO A 863 28.58 0.64 16.21
N PRO A 864 28.47 -0.60 16.74
CA PRO A 864 27.96 -1.73 15.99
C PRO A 864 26.51 -1.50 15.55
N ILE A 865 26.16 -2.00 14.37
CA ILE A 865 24.87 -1.75 13.72
C ILE A 865 24.09 -3.07 13.60
N ILE A 866 22.78 -3.03 13.84
CA ILE A 866 21.84 -4.10 13.45
C ILE A 866 20.91 -3.50 12.38
N LEU A 867 20.86 -4.10 11.19
CA LEU A 867 20.01 -3.67 10.08
C LEU A 867 18.89 -4.70 9.85
N ILE A 868 17.64 -4.25 10.01
CA ILE A 868 16.44 -5.08 9.94
C ILE A 868 15.49 -4.50 8.91
N CYS A 869 15.16 -5.25 7.86
CA CYS A 869 14.07 -4.92 6.94
C CYS A 869 12.73 -5.38 7.53
N ALA A 870 11.70 -4.52 7.49
CA ALA A 870 10.37 -4.78 8.03
C ALA A 870 9.33 -4.83 6.89
N VAL A 871 9.00 -6.02 6.40
CA VAL A 871 8.12 -6.20 5.23
C VAL A 871 6.64 -6.25 5.66
N LYS A 872 6.00 -5.08 5.74
CA LYS A 872 4.56 -4.93 6.08
C LYS A 872 3.56 -5.58 5.08
N ARG A 873 4.00 -5.98 3.87
CA ARG A 873 3.09 -6.16 2.71
C ARG A 873 3.27 -7.49 1.92
N HIS A 874 3.34 -8.61 2.62
CA HIS A 874 3.40 -9.96 2.03
C HIS A 874 2.07 -10.75 2.06
N ASN A 875 2.07 -11.92 1.37
CA ASN A 875 0.93 -12.84 1.32
C ASN A 875 0.75 -13.71 2.59
N THR A 876 1.81 -13.98 3.35
CA THR A 876 1.77 -14.86 4.54
C THR A 876 0.68 -14.49 5.56
N ARG A 877 -0.11 -15.49 5.96
CA ARG A 877 -1.12 -15.46 7.04
C ARG A 877 -0.97 -16.71 7.90
N LEU A 878 -1.42 -16.61 9.16
CA LEU A 878 -1.44 -17.68 10.15
C LEU A 878 -2.89 -17.87 10.62
N PHE A 879 -3.30 -19.12 10.85
CA PHE A 879 -4.67 -19.50 11.22
C PHE A 879 -4.70 -20.53 12.37
N PRO A 880 -5.80 -20.60 13.14
CA PRO A 880 -6.09 -21.74 14.00
C PRO A 880 -5.99 -23.09 13.28
N GLU A 881 -5.43 -24.09 13.98
CA GLU A 881 -5.60 -25.50 13.61
C GLU A 881 -7.08 -25.88 13.71
N THR A 882 -7.68 -25.73 14.90
CA THR A 882 -9.09 -26.03 15.17
C THR A 882 -9.96 -24.77 15.15
N ASP A 883 -11.14 -24.84 14.52
CA ASP A 883 -12.09 -23.71 14.49
C ASP A 883 -12.91 -23.53 15.79
N LYS A 884 -12.57 -24.27 16.86
CA LYS A 884 -13.17 -24.16 18.20
C LYS A 884 -12.69 -22.89 18.92
N GLU A 885 -13.57 -22.27 19.70
CA GLU A 885 -13.22 -21.16 20.61
C GLU A 885 -12.46 -21.65 21.86
N ASN A 886 -11.14 -21.74 21.76
CA ASN A 886 -10.24 -22.01 22.88
C ASN A 886 -9.58 -20.70 23.37
N ASP A 887 -9.19 -20.66 24.65
CA ASP A 887 -8.15 -19.74 25.14
C ASP A 887 -6.91 -20.61 25.21
N ASP A 888 -6.27 -20.82 24.07
CA ASP A 888 -4.94 -21.41 24.03
C ASP A 888 -3.89 -20.29 24.14
N LEU A 889 -2.60 -20.66 24.16
CA LEU A 889 -1.54 -19.67 24.34
C LEU A 889 -1.45 -18.66 23.18
N PHE A 890 -2.04 -18.95 22.02
CA PHE A 890 -1.89 -18.21 20.76
C PHE A 890 -3.19 -17.66 20.21
N ILE A 891 -4.35 -18.13 20.68
CA ILE A 891 -5.68 -17.70 20.22
C ILE A 891 -6.57 -17.48 21.44
N GLY A 892 -7.18 -16.30 21.53
CA GLY A 892 -8.04 -15.93 22.67
C GLY A 892 -9.52 -16.16 22.42
N ARG A 893 -10.26 -16.55 23.47
CA ARG A 893 -11.72 -16.76 23.41
C ARG A 893 -12.49 -15.46 23.12
N GLY A 894 -13.61 -15.62 22.43
CA GLY A 894 -14.75 -14.74 22.63
C GLY A 894 -15.33 -14.94 24.03
N GLY A 895 -15.59 -13.84 24.75
CA GLY A 895 -16.61 -13.91 25.80
C GLY A 895 -17.96 -14.07 25.11
N LYS A 896 -18.79 -15.04 25.56
CA LYS A 896 -20.11 -15.29 24.95
C LYS A 896 -20.92 -14.00 24.85
N SER A 897 -21.40 -13.68 23.65
CA SER A 897 -22.50 -12.73 23.51
C SER A 897 -23.78 -13.32 24.13
N GLY A 898 -24.60 -12.45 24.74
CA GLY A 898 -25.96 -12.82 25.12
C GLY A 898 -26.74 -13.33 23.90
N GLY A 899 -27.63 -14.31 24.11
CA GLY A 899 -28.24 -15.10 23.05
C GLY A 899 -29.09 -14.29 22.06
N GLY A 900 -29.10 -14.73 20.80
CA GLY A 900 -29.82 -14.09 19.70
C GLY A 900 -30.43 -15.08 18.71
N GLY A 901 -31.19 -16.06 19.21
CA GLY A 901 -32.15 -16.89 18.46
C GLY A 901 -31.57 -17.80 17.35
N GLN A 902 -31.57 -19.11 17.59
CA GLN A 902 -31.66 -20.07 16.47
C GLN A 902 -33.04 -19.93 15.80
N GLY A 903 -33.09 -20.14 14.48
CA GLY A 903 -34.32 -20.00 13.69
C GLY A 903 -34.16 -20.50 12.26
N GLY A 904 -33.95 -21.82 12.10
CA GLY A 904 -33.98 -22.45 10.79
C GLY A 904 -35.41 -22.60 10.29
N GLY A 905 -35.68 -22.23 9.04
CA GLY A 905 -37.01 -22.35 8.42
C GLY A 905 -36.91 -22.50 6.90
N GLN A 906 -37.61 -23.49 6.35
CA GLN A 906 -37.72 -23.76 4.91
C GLN A 906 -39.05 -23.20 4.34
N TYR A 907 -39.24 -23.40 3.02
CA TYR A 907 -40.50 -23.37 2.23
C TYR A 907 -40.99 -22.07 1.53
N ARG A 908 -41.18 -22.23 0.20
CA ARG A 908 -42.24 -21.77 -0.74
C ARG A 908 -43.06 -20.51 -0.35
N GLY A 909 -43.28 -19.50 -1.20
CA GLY A 909 -43.65 -19.53 -2.63
C GLY A 909 -45.10 -19.01 -2.83
N ARG A 910 -45.35 -18.16 -3.86
CA ARG A 910 -46.59 -17.34 -4.11
C ARG A 910 -46.78 -16.17 -3.12
N GLY A 911 -47.47 -15.06 -3.44
CA GLY A 911 -48.02 -14.60 -4.73
C GLY A 911 -48.66 -13.18 -4.64
N ASP A 912 -48.65 -12.47 -5.77
CA ASP A 912 -49.51 -11.33 -6.20
C ASP A 912 -49.85 -10.09 -5.35
N SER A 913 -49.46 -8.93 -5.92
CA SER A 913 -50.31 -7.76 -6.28
C SER A 913 -50.40 -6.48 -5.41
N ARG A 914 -50.22 -5.35 -6.13
CA ARG A 914 -50.85 -4.01 -6.06
C ARG A 914 -51.01 -3.28 -4.70
N GLY A 915 -50.40 -2.09 -4.60
CA GLY A 915 -50.76 -1.04 -3.64
C GLY A 915 -49.98 0.26 -3.89
N SER A 916 -50.64 1.42 -3.97
CA SER A 916 -50.03 2.71 -4.31
C SER A 916 -49.96 3.68 -3.11
N GLY A 917 -48.98 4.58 -3.10
CA GLY A 917 -48.86 5.62 -2.06
C GLY A 917 -47.71 6.60 -2.32
N ARG A 918 -47.98 7.91 -2.23
CA ARG A 918 -47.00 8.99 -2.47
C ARG A 918 -46.45 9.54 -1.14
N GLY A 919 -45.17 9.90 -1.10
CA GLY A 919 -44.56 10.64 0.02
C GLY A 919 -43.24 11.31 -0.38
N ARG A 920 -43.10 12.63 -0.15
CA ARG A 920 -41.91 13.44 -0.52
C ARG A 920 -40.99 13.62 0.70
N GLY A 921 -39.66 13.61 0.51
CA GLY A 921 -38.72 13.93 1.60
C GLY A 921 -37.24 14.06 1.20
N ARG A 922 -36.71 15.29 1.25
CA ARG A 922 -35.29 15.69 1.10
C ARG A 922 -34.36 14.92 2.08
N GLY A 923 -33.05 14.76 1.87
CA GLY A 923 -32.13 15.22 0.81
C GLY A 923 -30.66 15.15 1.30
N ASN A 924 -29.69 15.33 0.39
CA ASN A 924 -28.22 15.24 0.55
C ASN A 924 -27.67 13.86 1.02
N SER A 925 -26.98 13.07 0.19
CA SER A 925 -25.79 13.30 -0.66
C SER A 925 -24.47 13.37 0.11
N SER A 926 -23.49 12.55 -0.31
CA SER A 926 -22.17 12.46 0.34
C SER A 926 -21.07 12.17 -0.67
N ASN A 927 -20.21 13.15 -0.94
CA ASN A 927 -19.09 13.02 -1.87
C ASN A 927 -17.82 12.56 -1.13
N ARG A 928 -17.06 11.59 -1.67
CA ARG A 928 -15.94 10.92 -0.96
C ARG A 928 -14.66 10.85 -1.80
N GLY A 929 -13.64 11.61 -1.39
CA GLY A 929 -12.27 11.50 -1.91
C GLY A 929 -11.44 10.45 -1.18
N ARG A 930 -10.49 9.81 -1.89
CA ARG A 930 -9.57 8.81 -1.36
C ARG A 930 -8.55 9.44 -0.40
N PHE A 931 -8.23 8.77 0.71
CA PHE A 931 -6.83 8.58 1.15
C PHE A 931 -6.68 7.19 1.78
N GLY A 932 -5.49 6.60 1.66
CA GLY A 932 -5.21 5.23 2.06
C GLY A 932 -4.93 5.08 3.55
N GLU A 933 -5.97 5.03 4.39
CA GLU A 933 -5.81 4.57 5.77
C GLU A 933 -5.41 3.08 5.78
N ASP A 934 -4.13 2.81 6.07
CA ASP A 934 -3.66 1.71 6.93
C ASP A 934 -3.66 2.24 8.40
N GLY A 935 -4.79 2.81 8.81
CA GLY A 935 -5.00 3.46 10.10
C GLY A 935 -6.23 2.89 10.80
N TYR A 936 -6.10 2.53 12.07
CA TYR A 936 -7.18 1.95 12.88
C TYR A 936 -8.23 3.00 13.30
N SER A 937 -9.05 3.44 12.33
CA SER A 937 -10.31 4.12 12.60
C SER A 937 -11.26 3.20 13.37
N SER A 938 -11.51 3.48 14.65
CA SER A 938 -12.45 2.74 15.49
C SER A 938 -13.87 2.89 14.95
N GLY A 939 -14.41 1.80 14.37
CA GLY A 939 -15.78 1.76 13.86
C GLY A 939 -16.79 1.94 14.99
N GLY A 940 -17.65 2.96 14.88
CA GLY A 940 -18.74 3.19 15.83
C GLY A 940 -19.84 2.14 15.70
N ASP A 941 -20.30 1.63 16.84
CA ASP A 941 -21.30 0.57 16.92
C ASP A 941 -22.72 1.03 16.50
N ARG A 942 -23.60 0.09 16.15
CA ARG A 942 -24.97 0.32 15.69
C ARG A 942 -25.99 -0.50 16.48
N GLY A 943 -26.27 -0.09 17.71
CA GLY A 943 -27.35 -0.65 18.52
C GLY A 943 -28.74 -0.43 17.90
N GLY A 944 -29.55 -1.48 17.80
CA GLY A 944 -30.87 -1.47 17.18
C GLY A 944 -31.98 -2.03 18.08
N ARG A 945 -32.71 -1.12 18.75
CA ARG A 945 -34.07 -1.26 19.34
C ARG A 945 -34.44 -2.54 20.12
N GLY A 946 -34.77 -2.33 21.40
CA GLY A 946 -35.80 -3.06 22.14
C GLY A 946 -36.55 -2.10 23.06
N ARG A 947 -37.85 -2.31 23.33
CA ARG A 947 -38.66 -1.51 24.27
C ARG A 947 -39.24 -2.42 25.35
N GLY A 948 -39.14 -2.00 26.60
CA GLY A 948 -39.89 -2.53 27.74
C GLY A 948 -40.09 -1.42 28.78
N ARG A 949 -41.22 -1.43 29.49
CA ARG A 949 -41.50 -0.54 30.64
C ARG A 949 -41.48 -1.38 31.91
N GLY A 950 -40.88 -0.84 32.96
CA GLY A 950 -40.86 -1.40 34.31
C GLY A 950 -40.01 -0.49 35.21
N GLY A 951 -40.48 -0.21 36.42
CA GLY A 951 -39.80 0.67 37.38
C GLY A 951 -39.28 -0.10 38.60
N GLY A 952 -38.42 0.54 39.38
CA GLY A 952 -37.81 -0.01 40.58
C GLY A 952 -36.39 0.54 40.76
N GLY A 953 -36.07 1.02 41.96
CA GLY A 953 -34.75 1.57 42.28
C GLY A 953 -33.83 0.55 42.94
N GLY A 954 -32.52 0.79 42.86
CA GLY A 954 -31.49 -0.02 43.51
C GLY A 954 -30.09 0.44 43.09
N GLY A 955 -29.20 0.71 44.06
CA GLY A 955 -27.86 1.19 43.79
C GLY A 955 -26.89 0.08 43.41
N GLY A 956 -26.08 0.29 42.37
CA GLY A 956 -24.97 -0.59 41.98
C GLY A 956 -23.94 0.16 41.15
N GLY A 957 -22.67 0.13 41.56
CA GLY A 957 -21.60 0.82 40.85
C GLY A 957 -21.26 0.15 39.50
N PRO A 958 -20.84 0.91 38.48
CA PRO A 958 -20.50 0.34 37.18
C PRO A 958 -19.20 -0.49 37.26
N GLY A 959 -19.35 -1.81 37.12
CA GLY A 959 -18.22 -2.73 36.96
C GLY A 959 -17.44 -2.52 35.65
N PRO A 960 -16.25 -3.13 35.51
CA PRO A 960 -15.39 -2.93 34.35
C PRO A 960 -16.07 -3.40 33.05
N SER A 961 -16.03 -2.55 32.02
CA SER A 961 -16.72 -2.79 30.76
C SER A 961 -16.11 -3.94 29.96
N SER A 962 -16.94 -4.92 29.59
CA SER A 962 -16.55 -6.04 28.74
C SER A 962 -16.20 -5.56 27.33
N GLY A 963 -14.93 -5.68 26.94
CA GLY A 963 -14.45 -5.32 25.60
C GLY A 963 -15.06 -6.20 24.48
N PRO A 964 -15.06 -5.71 23.22
CA PRO A 964 -15.70 -6.40 22.10
C PRO A 964 -15.06 -7.77 21.81
N PRO A 965 -15.85 -8.74 21.31
CA PRO A 965 -15.44 -10.14 21.14
C PRO A 965 -14.20 -10.28 20.25
N TYR A 966 -13.38 -11.29 20.57
CA TYR A 966 -12.17 -11.61 19.83
C TYR A 966 -12.49 -12.47 18.60
N ASN A 967 -11.64 -12.42 17.57
CA ASN A 967 -11.98 -12.80 16.19
C ASN A 967 -11.07 -13.92 15.63
N HIS A 968 -10.73 -14.93 16.44
CA HIS A 968 -9.90 -16.10 16.09
C HIS A 968 -8.50 -15.80 15.50
N ASN A 969 -7.98 -14.59 15.70
CA ASN A 969 -6.63 -14.24 15.24
C ASN A 969 -5.53 -14.76 16.18
N PRO A 970 -4.29 -14.90 15.68
CA PRO A 970 -3.13 -15.06 16.54
C PRO A 970 -2.97 -13.87 17.50
N LEU A 971 -2.59 -14.14 18.75
CA LEU A 971 -2.37 -13.14 19.78
C LEU A 971 -1.04 -12.38 19.59
N PRO A 972 -0.94 -11.14 20.10
CA PRO A 972 0.33 -10.44 20.27
C PRO A 972 1.39 -11.32 20.94
N GLY A 973 2.60 -11.30 20.39
CA GLY A 973 3.73 -12.10 20.85
C GLY A 973 3.89 -13.43 20.09
N THR A 974 2.96 -13.78 19.18
CA THR A 974 3.11 -14.96 18.33
C THR A 974 4.26 -14.75 17.32
N LEU A 975 5.31 -15.56 17.47
CA LEU A 975 6.51 -15.59 16.65
C LEU A 975 6.59 -16.90 15.84
N VAL A 976 6.96 -16.80 14.56
CA VAL A 976 7.39 -17.93 13.72
C VAL A 976 8.79 -17.63 13.19
N ASN A 977 9.75 -18.49 13.53
CA ASN A 977 11.19 -18.30 13.24
C ASN A 977 11.80 -19.52 12.51
N SER A 978 10.95 -20.39 11.94
CA SER A 978 11.34 -21.60 11.18
C SER A 978 10.22 -22.01 10.21
N HIS A 979 10.43 -23.08 9.45
CA HIS A 979 9.47 -23.78 8.57
C HIS A 979 8.91 -23.00 7.35
N ILE A 980 8.75 -21.68 7.43
CA ILE A 980 8.24 -20.79 6.36
C ILE A 980 9.06 -19.49 6.19
N THR A 981 10.14 -19.37 6.95
CA THR A 981 11.20 -18.35 6.92
C THR A 981 12.09 -18.47 5.67
N TYR A 982 12.78 -17.40 5.28
CA TYR A 982 13.52 -17.32 4.00
C TYR A 982 15.00 -16.94 4.18
N GLY A 983 15.86 -17.50 3.31
CA GLY A 983 17.30 -17.24 3.34
C GLY A 983 18.01 -17.99 4.46
N GLU A 984 19.18 -17.50 4.86
CA GLU A 984 20.15 -18.13 5.77
C GLU A 984 19.71 -18.14 7.26
N GLY A 985 18.41 -18.27 7.52
CA GLY A 985 17.81 -18.34 8.86
C GLY A 985 17.71 -17.02 9.62
N GLN A 986 18.12 -15.89 9.01
CA GLN A 986 18.20 -14.57 9.66
C GLN A 986 16.89 -13.77 9.64
N ASP A 987 15.74 -14.43 9.59
CA ASP A 987 14.42 -13.79 9.51
C ASP A 987 13.36 -14.43 10.43
N PHE A 988 12.27 -13.69 10.66
CA PHE A 988 11.13 -14.15 11.45
C PHE A 988 9.83 -13.41 11.12
N PHE A 989 8.69 -14.06 11.36
CA PHE A 989 7.36 -13.44 11.32
C PHE A 989 6.86 -13.18 12.74
N LEU A 990 6.39 -11.95 13.01
CA LEU A 990 5.88 -11.54 14.31
C LEU A 990 4.48 -10.93 14.20
N ILE A 991 3.53 -11.46 14.98
CA ILE A 991 2.27 -10.80 15.30
C ILE A 991 2.51 -9.97 16.57
N SER A 992 2.62 -8.65 16.45
CA SER A 992 2.78 -7.76 17.61
C SER A 992 1.47 -7.10 18.06
N GLN A 993 0.42 -7.13 17.24
CA GLN A 993 -0.82 -6.36 17.40
C GLN A 993 -2.08 -7.21 17.49
N LYS A 994 -3.08 -6.76 18.27
CA LYS A 994 -4.45 -7.29 18.18
C LYS A 994 -5.06 -6.85 16.85
N ALA A 995 -5.32 -7.80 15.96
CA ALA A 995 -6.07 -7.55 14.73
C ALA A 995 -7.55 -7.28 15.08
N ILE A 996 -7.99 -6.02 14.95
CA ILE A 996 -9.36 -5.60 15.31
C ILE A 996 -10.40 -6.16 14.33
N GLN A 997 -10.05 -6.32 13.05
CA GLN A 997 -10.96 -6.83 12.01
C GLN A 997 -10.18 -7.62 10.95
N GLY A 998 -10.83 -8.61 10.34
CA GLY A 998 -10.24 -9.43 9.29
C GLY A 998 -9.21 -10.46 9.79
N THR A 999 -8.40 -11.00 8.87
CA THR A 999 -7.28 -11.89 9.19
C THR A 999 -6.01 -11.08 9.47
N ALA A 1000 -5.35 -11.36 10.58
CA ALA A 1000 -4.10 -10.74 10.97
C ALA A 1000 -3.01 -10.96 9.92
N ARG A 1001 -2.18 -9.93 9.74
CA ARG A 1001 -0.92 -10.02 9.01
C ARG A 1001 0.21 -9.93 10.04
N PRO A 1002 1.06 -10.97 10.19
CA PRO A 1002 2.33 -10.80 10.89
C PRO A 1002 3.21 -9.84 10.08
N THR A 1003 4.09 -9.09 10.71
CA THR A 1003 5.17 -8.42 9.97
C THR A 1003 6.35 -9.37 9.88
N HIS A 1004 6.90 -9.49 8.67
CA HIS A 1004 8.12 -10.23 8.40
C HIS A 1004 9.33 -9.33 8.61
N TYR A 1005 10.27 -9.77 9.44
CA TYR A 1005 11.50 -9.05 9.76
C TYR A 1005 12.70 -9.86 9.26
N VAL A 1006 13.59 -9.23 8.49
CA VAL A 1006 14.79 -9.85 7.91
C VAL A 1006 16.02 -9.09 8.36
N ILE A 1007 16.96 -9.77 9.02
CA ILE A 1007 18.19 -9.18 9.54
C ILE A 1007 19.26 -9.25 8.43
N LEU A 1008 19.54 -8.11 7.77
CA LEU A 1008 20.52 -8.03 6.68
C LEU A 1008 21.96 -7.84 7.16
N HIS A 1009 22.13 -7.31 8.38
CA HIS A 1009 23.43 -7.18 9.04
C HIS A 1009 23.23 -7.18 10.56
N ASN A 1010 24.15 -7.81 11.30
CA ASN A 1010 24.18 -7.82 12.75
C ASN A 1010 25.63 -7.74 13.24
N GLY A 1011 26.10 -6.53 13.56
CA GLY A 1011 27.42 -6.27 14.13
C GLY A 1011 27.52 -6.56 15.63
N THR A 1012 26.59 -7.35 16.20
CA THR A 1012 26.52 -7.67 17.64
C THR A 1012 26.44 -9.18 17.87
N THR A 1013 26.57 -9.61 19.12
CA THR A 1013 26.43 -11.01 19.54
C THR A 1013 24.97 -11.44 19.79
N PHE A 1014 23.99 -10.55 19.61
CA PHE A 1014 22.58 -10.87 19.93
C PHE A 1014 21.95 -11.82 18.92
N GLY A 1015 21.28 -12.86 19.44
CA GLY A 1015 20.57 -13.85 18.63
C GLY A 1015 19.24 -13.32 18.08
N ARG A 1016 18.82 -13.88 16.94
CA ARG A 1016 17.56 -13.57 16.25
C ARG A 1016 16.34 -13.51 17.18
N ASP A 1017 16.22 -14.46 18.11
CA ASP A 1017 15.04 -14.56 18.98
C ASP A 1017 15.06 -13.50 20.10
N GLN A 1018 16.25 -13.02 20.51
CA GLN A 1018 16.39 -11.84 21.39
C GLN A 1018 16.01 -10.56 20.62
N ILE A 1019 16.42 -10.46 19.34
CA ILE A 1019 16.03 -9.37 18.43
C ILE A 1019 14.50 -9.39 18.20
N ALA A 1020 13.87 -10.56 18.10
CA ALA A 1020 12.42 -10.69 18.00
C ALA A 1020 11.70 -10.24 19.29
N GLN A 1021 12.18 -10.65 20.48
CA GLN A 1021 11.64 -10.18 21.77
C GLN A 1021 11.76 -8.66 21.93
N MET A 1022 12.93 -8.09 21.60
CA MET A 1022 13.13 -6.64 21.55
C MET A 1022 12.14 -5.96 20.57
N THR A 1023 12.00 -6.50 19.36
CA THR A 1023 11.09 -5.97 18.34
C THR A 1023 9.64 -5.96 18.84
N HIS A 1024 9.23 -7.04 19.53
CA HIS A 1024 7.91 -7.11 20.15
C HIS A 1024 7.74 -6.06 21.26
N ASN A 1025 8.74 -5.88 22.12
CA ASN A 1025 8.66 -4.93 23.24
C ASN A 1025 8.58 -3.48 22.74
N LEU A 1026 9.35 -3.14 21.70
CA LEU A 1026 9.28 -1.83 21.05
C LEU A 1026 7.87 -1.51 20.51
N CYS A 1027 7.09 -2.49 20.03
CA CYS A 1027 5.73 -2.24 19.52
C CYS A 1027 4.75 -1.62 20.53
N TYR A 1028 5.04 -1.66 21.84
CA TYR A 1028 4.22 -1.04 22.89
C TYR A 1028 4.57 0.45 23.11
N LEU A 1029 5.67 0.94 22.54
CA LEU A 1029 6.14 2.33 22.64
C LEU A 1029 5.64 3.25 21.51
N PHE A 1030 4.59 2.86 20.78
CA PHE A 1030 3.94 3.77 19.84
C PHE A 1030 3.10 4.81 20.60
N GLY A 1031 3.69 5.98 20.84
CA GLY A 1031 3.15 7.05 21.68
C GLY A 1031 1.87 7.73 21.17
N ARG A 1032 1.22 7.21 20.11
CA ARG A 1032 -0.05 7.73 19.59
C ARG A 1032 -1.26 6.81 19.83
N ALA A 1033 -1.12 5.72 20.58
CA ALA A 1033 -2.22 4.84 20.98
C ALA A 1033 -1.86 3.97 22.19
N THR A 1034 -2.85 3.62 23.02
CA THR A 1034 -2.72 2.65 24.12
C THR A 1034 -2.84 1.20 23.65
N ARG A 1035 -2.02 0.82 22.65
CA ARG A 1035 -1.96 -0.55 22.13
C ARG A 1035 -0.63 -0.83 21.45
N SER A 1036 -0.23 -2.09 21.45
CA SER A 1036 0.87 -2.57 20.63
C SER A 1036 0.50 -2.48 19.13
N VAL A 1037 1.42 -1.94 18.34
CA VAL A 1037 1.27 -1.75 16.88
C VAL A 1037 1.86 -2.90 16.07
N GLY A 1038 1.42 -3.06 14.82
CA GLY A 1038 1.77 -4.23 13.97
C GLY A 1038 3.17 -4.21 13.35
N VAL A 1039 3.96 -3.19 13.66
CA VAL A 1039 5.33 -2.97 13.19
C VAL A 1039 6.12 -2.24 14.27
N CYS A 1040 7.45 -2.39 14.30
CA CYS A 1040 8.30 -1.58 15.18
C CYS A 1040 8.00 -0.07 15.00
N PRO A 1041 7.85 0.73 16.08
CA PRO A 1041 7.51 2.15 15.95
C PRO A 1041 8.52 2.96 15.17
N ALA A 1042 9.81 2.57 15.13
CA ALA A 1042 10.81 3.21 14.28
C ALA A 1042 10.35 3.30 12.80
N ALA A 1043 9.95 2.17 12.22
CA ALA A 1043 9.39 2.12 10.87
C ALA A 1043 8.02 2.82 10.77
N TYR A 1044 7.21 2.81 11.82
CA TYR A 1044 5.90 3.50 11.79
C TYR A 1044 6.03 5.03 11.87
N TYR A 1045 7.01 5.55 12.60
CA TYR A 1045 7.31 6.98 12.66
C TYR A 1045 7.98 7.47 11.37
N ALA A 1046 8.81 6.64 10.72
CA ALA A 1046 9.34 6.93 9.37
C ALA A 1046 8.21 7.04 8.33
N ASP A 1047 7.31 6.05 8.28
CA ASP A 1047 6.08 6.02 7.46
C ASP A 1047 5.24 7.29 7.70
N LEU A 1048 4.96 7.67 8.95
CA LEU A 1048 4.24 8.92 9.28
C LEU A 1048 4.97 10.21 8.85
N ALA A 1049 6.30 10.25 8.91
CA ALA A 1049 7.09 11.39 8.46
C ALA A 1049 7.12 11.49 6.92
N ALA A 1050 7.20 10.36 6.23
CA ALA A 1050 7.09 10.27 4.78
C ALA A 1050 5.68 10.65 4.29
N ASP A 1051 4.63 10.21 4.98
CA ASP A 1051 3.24 10.60 4.73
C ASP A 1051 3.01 12.11 4.98
N ARG A 1052 3.70 12.70 5.97
CA ARG A 1052 3.72 14.16 6.15
C ARG A 1052 4.40 14.88 4.98
N ALA A 1053 5.48 14.34 4.43
CA ALA A 1053 6.11 14.91 3.24
C ALA A 1053 5.21 14.89 2.00
N ARG A 1054 4.29 13.92 1.86
CA ARG A 1054 3.25 13.93 0.80
C ARG A 1054 2.37 15.20 0.85
N CYS A 1055 2.19 15.80 2.03
CA CYS A 1055 1.46 17.06 2.18
C CYS A 1055 2.24 18.25 1.63
N TYR A 1056 3.55 18.31 1.86
CA TYR A 1056 4.41 19.37 1.31
C TYR A 1056 4.55 19.23 -0.22
N MET A 1057 4.65 17.99 -0.70
CA MET A 1057 4.69 17.63 -2.13
C MET A 1057 3.32 17.64 -2.83
N ARG A 1058 2.25 18.14 -2.20
CA ARG A 1058 0.86 17.99 -2.67
C ARG A 1058 0.66 18.40 -4.13
N ARG A 1059 1.19 19.57 -4.53
CA ARG A 1059 1.12 20.12 -5.89
C ARG A 1059 1.87 19.29 -6.94
N ILE A 1060 2.88 18.53 -6.53
CA ILE A 1060 3.71 17.68 -7.40
C ILE A 1060 3.09 16.27 -7.52
N TYR A 1061 2.51 15.76 -6.43
CA TYR A 1061 1.91 14.42 -6.37
C TYR A 1061 0.44 14.37 -6.83
N SER A 1062 -0.20 15.52 -7.03
CA SER A 1062 -1.47 15.65 -7.74
C SER A 1062 -1.59 17.05 -8.38
N PRO A 1063 -0.83 17.33 -9.47
CA PRO A 1063 -1.10 18.47 -10.34
C PRO A 1063 -2.56 18.47 -10.81
N GLY A 1064 -3.12 19.65 -11.02
CA GLY A 1064 -4.49 19.78 -11.54
C GLY A 1064 -4.66 19.37 -13.01
N SER A 1065 -3.56 19.07 -13.71
CA SER A 1065 -3.52 18.53 -15.06
C SER A 1065 -2.53 17.36 -15.13
N THR A 1066 -2.97 16.22 -15.66
CA THR A 1066 -2.20 14.95 -15.64
C THR A 1066 -1.00 14.91 -16.59
N ASN A 1067 -0.82 15.92 -17.44
CA ASN A 1067 0.22 15.93 -18.48
C ASN A 1067 1.42 16.81 -18.14
N GLN A 1068 1.48 17.39 -16.93
CA GLN A 1068 2.62 18.18 -16.49
C GLN A 1068 3.84 17.27 -16.22
N ARG A 1069 5.01 17.67 -16.72
CA ARG A 1069 6.31 17.10 -16.35
C ARG A 1069 6.84 17.81 -15.12
N PHE A 1070 7.58 17.09 -14.28
CA PHE A 1070 8.36 17.68 -13.21
C PHE A 1070 9.65 18.28 -13.79
N ASP A 1071 9.90 19.54 -13.49
CA ASP A 1071 11.15 20.24 -13.75
C ASP A 1071 11.72 20.70 -12.41
N ALA A 1072 12.95 20.29 -12.10
CA ALA A 1072 13.62 20.61 -10.83
C ALA A 1072 13.98 22.10 -10.69
N ALA A 1073 14.12 22.84 -11.79
CA ALA A 1073 14.38 24.28 -11.76
C ALA A 1073 13.09 25.09 -11.50
N MET A 1074 11.93 24.60 -11.94
CA MET A 1074 10.63 25.26 -11.71
C MET A 1074 9.92 24.79 -10.44
N ALA A 1075 10.13 23.54 -10.03
CA ALA A 1075 9.52 22.97 -8.83
C ALA A 1075 10.37 23.30 -7.59
N ASN A 1076 9.98 24.35 -6.86
CA ASN A 1076 10.57 24.71 -5.57
C ASN A 1076 10.21 23.65 -4.50
N VAL A 1077 10.95 22.53 -4.48
CA VAL A 1077 10.78 21.41 -3.54
C VAL A 1077 11.32 21.81 -2.15
N ASN A 1078 10.50 22.51 -1.39
CA ASN A 1078 10.80 22.79 0.00
C ASN A 1078 10.36 21.62 0.89
N LEU A 1079 11.31 20.87 1.44
CA LEU A 1079 11.10 19.90 2.53
C LEU A 1079 11.69 20.38 3.88
N LYS A 1080 12.24 21.59 3.93
CA LYS A 1080 12.76 22.19 5.16
C LYS A 1080 11.61 22.56 6.09
N LEU A 1081 11.82 22.33 7.38
CA LEU A 1081 10.88 22.66 8.46
C LEU A 1081 11.21 24.02 9.06
N HIS A 1082 10.26 24.62 9.79
CA HIS A 1082 10.54 25.77 10.61
C HIS A 1082 11.45 25.38 11.81
N PRO A 1083 12.45 26.19 12.22
CA PRO A 1083 13.38 25.84 13.30
C PRO A 1083 12.70 25.42 14.61
N ASP A 1084 11.62 26.10 15.01
CA ASP A 1084 10.76 25.76 16.17
C ASP A 1084 10.25 24.30 16.18
N LEU A 1085 10.19 23.65 15.02
CA LEU A 1085 9.59 22.33 14.83
C LEU A 1085 10.57 21.26 14.33
N GLU A 1086 11.75 21.63 13.81
CA GLU A 1086 12.72 20.69 13.20
C GLU A 1086 13.22 19.60 14.17
N LYS A 1087 13.19 19.89 15.48
CA LYS A 1087 13.64 19.01 16.58
C LYS A 1087 12.51 18.27 17.29
N THR A 1088 11.27 18.35 16.76
CA THR A 1088 10.03 17.83 17.35
C THR A 1088 9.45 16.66 16.55
N MET A 1089 8.44 15.98 17.11
CA MET A 1089 7.62 14.99 16.37
C MET A 1089 6.45 15.65 15.60
N PHE A 1090 6.74 16.69 14.81
CA PHE A 1090 5.77 17.48 14.03
C PHE A 1090 4.77 16.63 13.23
N TYR A 1091 5.23 15.49 12.72
CA TYR A 1091 4.49 14.57 11.84
C TYR A 1091 3.35 13.78 12.54
N LEU A 1092 3.29 13.71 13.88
CA LEU A 1092 2.29 12.91 14.63
C LEU A 1092 0.82 13.24 14.37
#